data_AF-A0A841K7Y4-F1
#
_entry.id   AF-A0A841K7Y4-F1
#
_cell.length_a   1.000
_cell.length_b   1.000
_cell.length_c   1.000
_cell.angle_alpha   90.00
_cell.angle_beta   90.00
_cell.angle_gamma   90.00
#
_symmetry.space_group_name_H-M   'P 1'
#
loop_
_entity.id
_entity.type
_entity.pdbx_description
1 polymer ?
#
loop_
_entity_poly.entity_id
_entity_poly.type
_entity_poly.pdbx_seq_one_letter_code
_entity_poly.pdbx_strand_id
1 'polypeptide(L)'
;MSKPAICFVTNELYPLGPGGIGRMLYNFARYNEMMGFPAEIHFLVPPELLSSRPDAAMLLSGTFDGVAQVHVCPALGSRPDLMAQLLARAESHPWTLEWYQANSYRYYQGLLAAERKRGAPFDIIEFPDFGGWAVASIEAKRAGLAFSRTLIAARIHSTQGVLYRAERFHHHPGHSLGIFFDAERHLLAHADLIVAHERSVLALNEAHYGLAERWRGRSQLEFPPILLDNGDRSVTIEPAPVDFIFSSRLQPCKRPDLFIRAAILFLERHPDHPGSFRLVSYGWDEAYIAGLRALVPDALKDRIVFLFGASAAERESHLARSIVVVPSDYESLCLFAFEASTMGCKVILNGRCPAFGPTSRWRDEENCLLFDGSVEGLADAMEKALEWRPSAPVSVTPDTPYWLRPEAWPARRNPATAKERPGVTVVCHGIRSPAEFERHFDTVLHLGVELDVKSGKDAVQFLLPRADFSPDGPEARRIAAHGWQAVFTSGKNECPEMLSRRLAATEREVVLLYPFGFEAAPGFVTAALAAMARDPNLALVGGHVELVDARTGRSDYLRGYSGEAPSTALLSSRIVPPFCLLRRELPARVPFDPKAGDLWFEVFARECALKGENILVLPMVAATMDAFIAGRRETTKKISAGLMDAAAMAAGMSARLLSLDPVQPPGDGPDRPLSWHGEHLRAVSRIHPGGRVRDWEPVQWHGDGEGIVLRPIARELTIGELRGPHRRLGRIAAHVRNLDENTGGVEAAIALARGNTATERILAHLNGDDAADDVALSAWHTLGPGRQVLIELSAYGASRGNDRLLLIARLPQGEEGCRLAFERVELWFNENLI
;
A
#
# COMPACT_ATOMS: atom_id res chain seq x y z
N MET A 1 -18.94 36.25 9.83
CA MET A 1 -18.09 35.59 8.80
C MET A 1 -18.85 34.37 8.29
N SER A 2 -18.54 33.83 7.12
CA SER A 2 -19.06 32.51 6.70
C SER A 2 -18.52 31.43 7.64
N LYS A 3 -19.30 30.38 7.89
CA LYS A 3 -18.83 29.20 8.64
C LYS A 3 -17.74 28.50 7.82
N PRO A 4 -16.60 28.11 8.40
CA PRO A 4 -15.61 27.30 7.70
C PRO A 4 -16.17 25.92 7.39
N ALA A 5 -15.88 25.39 6.21
CA ALA A 5 -16.28 24.04 5.83
C ALA A 5 -15.11 23.06 5.82
N ILE A 6 -15.24 21.99 6.61
CA ILE A 6 -14.23 20.95 6.77
C ILE A 6 -14.77 19.60 6.29
N CYS A 7 -13.98 18.89 5.48
CA CYS A 7 -14.26 17.52 5.08
C CYS A 7 -13.22 16.56 5.66
N PHE A 8 -13.65 15.67 6.57
CA PHE A 8 -12.80 14.60 7.10
C PHE A 8 -12.92 13.37 6.21
N VAL A 9 -11.78 12.83 5.76
CA VAL A 9 -11.71 11.60 4.97
C VAL A 9 -11.49 10.42 5.91
N THR A 10 -12.34 9.39 5.86
CA THR A 10 -12.23 8.24 6.78
C THR A 10 -12.79 6.95 6.18
N ASN A 11 -12.24 5.80 6.57
CA ASN A 11 -12.84 4.49 6.31
C ASN A 11 -13.73 3.97 7.46
N GLU A 12 -13.74 4.65 8.61
CA GLU A 12 -14.52 4.27 9.80
C GLU A 12 -15.29 5.47 10.37
N LEU A 13 -16.51 5.22 10.85
CA LEU A 13 -17.38 6.25 11.44
C LEU A 13 -18.33 5.60 12.45
N TYR A 14 -18.42 6.17 13.66
CA TYR A 14 -19.37 5.72 14.68
C TYR A 14 -20.82 6.05 14.23
N PRO A 15 -21.83 5.18 14.46
CA PRO A 15 -21.83 3.96 15.26
C PRO A 15 -21.56 2.66 14.47
N LEU A 16 -21.05 2.72 13.23
CA LEU A 16 -20.87 1.53 12.40
C LEU A 16 -19.74 0.61 12.86
N GLY A 17 -18.71 1.17 13.51
CA GLY A 17 -17.60 0.41 14.07
C GLY A 17 -17.01 1.06 15.34
N PRO A 18 -16.32 0.28 16.20
CA PRO A 18 -15.75 0.73 17.47
C PRO A 18 -14.36 1.39 17.31
N GLY A 19 -14.08 1.96 16.13
CA GLY A 19 -12.78 2.53 15.80
C GLY A 19 -12.54 3.89 16.46
N GLY A 20 -11.30 4.13 16.91
CA GLY A 20 -10.96 5.35 17.67
C GLY A 20 -11.05 6.63 16.85
N ILE A 21 -10.80 6.57 15.54
CA ILE A 21 -10.89 7.72 14.63
C ILE A 21 -12.38 7.98 14.35
N GLY A 22 -13.15 6.94 14.04
CA GLY A 22 -14.59 7.02 13.86
C GLY A 22 -15.33 7.57 15.10
N ARG A 23 -14.85 7.25 16.30
CA ARG A 23 -15.33 7.82 17.58
C ARG A 23 -14.94 9.28 17.76
N MET A 24 -13.68 9.65 17.50
CA MET A 24 -13.23 11.05 17.59
C MET A 24 -13.97 11.96 16.60
N LEU A 25 -14.18 11.51 15.36
CA LEU A 25 -14.93 12.26 14.35
C LEU A 25 -16.41 12.48 14.76
N TYR A 26 -17.03 11.49 15.40
CA TYR A 26 -18.34 11.65 16.03
C TYR A 26 -18.31 12.69 17.16
N ASN A 27 -17.30 12.65 18.05
CA ASN A 27 -17.16 13.65 19.11
C ASN A 27 -16.96 15.07 18.56
N PHE A 28 -16.22 15.25 17.46
CA PHE A 28 -16.10 16.56 16.78
C PHE A 28 -17.45 17.06 16.26
N ALA A 29 -18.25 16.18 15.65
CA ALA A 29 -19.59 16.54 15.16
C ALA A 29 -20.51 16.99 16.30
N ARG A 30 -20.55 16.23 17.40
CA ARG A 30 -21.34 16.58 18.61
C ARG A 30 -20.82 17.82 19.32
N TYR A 31 -19.50 18.01 19.42
CA TYR A 31 -18.95 19.22 20.02
C TYR A 31 -19.24 20.47 19.17
N ASN A 32 -19.23 20.36 17.85
CA ASN A 32 -19.67 21.44 16.94
C ASN A 32 -21.16 21.79 17.15
N GLU A 33 -22.03 20.79 17.31
CA GLU A 33 -23.44 20.98 17.70
C GLU A 33 -23.56 21.71 19.06
N MET A 34 -22.84 21.26 20.10
CA MET A 34 -22.81 21.90 21.42
C MET A 34 -22.34 23.38 21.38
N MET A 35 -21.47 23.73 20.43
CA MET A 35 -21.01 25.11 20.21
C MET A 35 -21.96 25.96 19.34
N GLY A 36 -23.13 25.45 18.94
CA GLY A 36 -24.07 26.17 18.07
C GLY A 36 -23.73 26.11 16.57
N PHE A 37 -23.09 25.03 16.15
CA PHE A 37 -22.66 24.76 14.76
C PHE A 37 -21.73 25.85 14.17
N PRO A 38 -20.58 26.19 14.79
CA PRO A 38 -19.67 27.20 14.24
C PRO A 38 -19.04 26.81 12.89
N ALA A 39 -18.94 25.52 12.56
CA ALA A 39 -18.43 25.00 11.28
C ALA A 39 -19.44 24.12 10.52
N GLU A 40 -19.27 24.02 9.19
CA GLU A 40 -19.92 23.02 8.33
C GLU A 40 -19.06 21.75 8.33
N ILE A 41 -19.55 20.66 8.93
CA ILE A 41 -18.82 19.38 9.00
C ILE A 41 -19.31 18.41 7.93
N HIS A 42 -18.36 17.86 7.18
CA HIS A 42 -18.59 16.84 6.17
C HIS A 42 -17.70 15.63 6.42
N PHE A 43 -18.21 14.44 6.11
CA PHE A 43 -17.45 13.19 6.11
C PHE A 43 -17.40 12.62 4.70
N LEU A 44 -16.23 12.18 4.24
CA LEU A 44 -16.11 11.40 3.01
C LEU A 44 -15.70 9.97 3.35
N VAL A 45 -16.60 9.01 3.05
CA VAL A 45 -16.44 7.60 3.36
C VAL A 45 -16.38 6.73 2.11
N PRO A 46 -15.69 5.57 2.14
CA PRO A 46 -15.69 4.63 1.03
C PRO A 46 -16.99 3.79 1.04
N PRO A 47 -17.45 3.27 -0.11
CA PRO A 47 -18.69 2.49 -0.18
C PRO A 47 -18.67 1.22 0.68
N GLU A 48 -17.48 0.65 0.94
CA GLU A 48 -17.30 -0.55 1.77
C GLU A 48 -17.80 -0.35 3.22
N LEU A 49 -17.72 0.88 3.74
CA LEU A 49 -18.25 1.20 5.07
C LEU A 49 -19.79 1.06 5.11
N LEU A 50 -20.48 1.40 4.03
CA LEU A 50 -21.93 1.23 3.93
C LEU A 50 -22.35 -0.22 3.66
N SER A 51 -21.54 -0.99 2.93
CA SER A 51 -21.81 -2.43 2.74
C SER A 51 -21.45 -3.30 3.95
N SER A 52 -20.81 -2.73 4.99
CA SER A 52 -20.41 -3.47 6.20
C SER A 52 -21.59 -4.06 6.98
N ARG A 53 -22.79 -3.45 6.89
CA ARG A 53 -24.03 -3.94 7.53
C ARG A 53 -25.28 -3.37 6.83
N PRO A 54 -26.41 -4.11 6.77
CA PRO A 54 -27.59 -3.71 5.97
C PRO A 54 -28.23 -2.38 6.39
N ASP A 55 -28.14 -2.02 7.67
CA ASP A 55 -28.72 -0.83 8.30
C ASP A 55 -27.76 0.37 8.35
N ALA A 56 -26.56 0.26 7.77
CA ALA A 56 -25.50 1.27 7.89
C ALA A 56 -25.93 2.69 7.48
N ALA A 57 -26.63 2.81 6.35
CA ALA A 57 -27.10 4.11 5.85
C ALA A 57 -28.16 4.73 6.79
N MET A 58 -29.03 3.93 7.39
CA MET A 58 -30.03 4.39 8.35
C MET A 58 -29.38 4.85 9.65
N LEU A 59 -28.40 4.08 10.17
CA LEU A 59 -27.64 4.43 11.37
C LEU A 59 -26.86 5.74 11.21
N LEU A 60 -26.15 5.92 10.08
CA LEU A 60 -25.44 7.17 9.81
C LEU A 60 -26.40 8.35 9.64
N SER A 61 -27.52 8.17 8.93
CA SER A 61 -28.54 9.21 8.80
C SER A 61 -29.10 9.61 10.17
N GLY A 62 -29.53 8.66 10.99
CA GLY A 62 -30.05 8.94 12.35
C GLY A 62 -29.01 9.53 13.31
N THR A 63 -27.71 9.31 13.06
CA THR A 63 -26.62 9.86 13.89
C THR A 63 -26.24 11.28 13.48
N PHE A 64 -26.22 11.58 12.18
CA PHE A 64 -25.62 12.81 11.63
C PHE A 64 -26.59 13.77 10.94
N ASP A 65 -27.87 13.41 10.73
CA ASP A 65 -28.85 14.34 10.16
C ASP A 65 -28.95 15.63 10.99
N GLY A 66 -28.97 16.78 10.31
CA GLY A 66 -28.83 18.11 10.92
C GLY A 66 -27.45 18.46 11.50
N VAL A 67 -26.56 17.49 11.75
CA VAL A 67 -25.28 17.68 12.46
C VAL A 67 -24.07 17.72 11.50
N ALA A 68 -24.02 16.80 10.54
CA ALA A 68 -22.92 16.68 9.58
C ALA A 68 -23.39 16.01 8.27
N GLN A 69 -22.76 16.34 7.15
CA GLN A 69 -23.10 15.71 5.86
C GLN A 69 -22.14 14.59 5.49
N VAL A 70 -22.66 13.36 5.37
CA VAL A 70 -21.92 12.21 4.86
C VAL A 70 -21.96 12.18 3.33
N HIS A 71 -20.80 12.04 2.71
CA HIS A 71 -20.59 11.80 1.29
C HIS A 71 -19.94 10.43 1.09
N VAL A 72 -20.29 9.76 -0.02
CA VAL A 72 -19.78 8.42 -0.35
C VAL A 72 -18.88 8.53 -1.58
N CYS A 73 -17.72 7.89 -1.55
CA CYS A 73 -16.83 7.83 -2.70
C CYS A 73 -17.50 7.09 -3.87
N PRO A 74 -17.29 7.52 -5.13
CA PRO A 74 -17.76 6.77 -6.28
C PRO A 74 -16.97 5.47 -6.45
N ALA A 75 -17.61 4.43 -7.00
CA ALA A 75 -16.89 3.29 -7.56
C ALA A 75 -16.06 3.76 -8.77
N LEU A 76 -14.79 3.37 -8.88
CA LEU A 76 -13.93 3.84 -9.97
C LEU A 76 -14.42 3.35 -11.34
N GLY A 77 -14.86 2.11 -11.44
CA GLY A 77 -15.35 1.51 -12.68
C GLY A 77 -16.61 2.16 -13.29
N SER A 78 -17.33 3.01 -12.54
CA SER A 78 -18.48 3.77 -13.08
C SER A 78 -18.11 5.18 -13.56
N ARG A 79 -16.83 5.58 -13.44
CA ARG A 79 -16.35 6.89 -13.89
C ARG A 79 -15.98 6.86 -15.39
N PRO A 80 -16.24 7.95 -16.14
CA PRO A 80 -15.86 8.03 -17.54
C PRO A 80 -14.38 8.39 -17.76
N ASP A 81 -13.62 8.69 -16.70
CA ASP A 81 -12.20 9.04 -16.84
C ASP A 81 -11.30 7.80 -16.97
N LEU A 82 -10.36 7.87 -17.92
CA LEU A 82 -9.46 6.76 -18.27
C LEU A 82 -8.66 6.26 -17.06
N MET A 83 -8.20 7.19 -16.22
CA MET A 83 -7.42 6.88 -15.02
C MET A 83 -8.23 5.99 -14.05
N ALA A 84 -9.47 6.35 -13.72
CA ALA A 84 -10.35 5.54 -12.90
C ALA A 84 -10.66 4.18 -13.54
N GLN A 85 -10.90 4.12 -14.86
CA GLN A 85 -11.21 2.86 -15.55
C GLN A 85 -10.05 1.87 -15.55
N LEU A 86 -8.81 2.35 -15.64
CA LEU A 86 -7.63 1.50 -15.53
C LEU A 86 -7.34 1.12 -14.07
N LEU A 87 -7.45 2.07 -13.12
CA LEU A 87 -7.28 1.82 -11.69
C LEU A 87 -8.32 0.84 -11.11
N ALA A 88 -9.56 0.88 -11.59
CA ALA A 88 -10.61 -0.06 -11.18
C ALA A 88 -10.21 -1.53 -11.43
N ARG A 89 -9.36 -1.79 -12.43
CA ARG A 89 -8.83 -3.15 -12.67
C ARG A 89 -7.79 -3.56 -11.62
N ALA A 90 -7.05 -2.61 -11.07
CA ALA A 90 -6.06 -2.84 -10.01
C ALA A 90 -6.69 -3.20 -8.66
N GLU A 91 -7.99 -2.95 -8.45
CA GLU A 91 -8.73 -3.39 -7.25
C GLU A 91 -8.66 -4.92 -7.05
N SER A 92 -8.51 -5.69 -8.14
CA SER A 92 -8.32 -7.15 -8.11
C SER A 92 -6.90 -7.61 -7.71
N HIS A 93 -5.94 -6.69 -7.56
CA HIS A 93 -4.53 -6.98 -7.25
C HIS A 93 -4.10 -6.21 -5.99
N PRO A 94 -4.58 -6.61 -4.79
CA PRO A 94 -4.30 -5.91 -3.55
C PRO A 94 -2.79 -5.84 -3.25
N TRP A 95 -2.41 -4.87 -2.42
CA TRP A 95 -1.02 -4.64 -1.96
C TRP A 95 -0.03 -4.15 -3.03
N THR A 96 -0.49 -3.92 -4.27
CA THR A 96 0.30 -3.30 -5.35
C THR A 96 0.28 -1.77 -5.27
N LEU A 97 1.24 -1.10 -5.90
CA LEU A 97 1.28 0.37 -5.99
C LEU A 97 0.01 0.92 -6.67
N GLU A 98 -0.47 0.24 -7.70
CA GLU A 98 -1.69 0.59 -8.42
C GLU A 98 -2.95 0.45 -7.54
N TRP A 99 -2.98 -0.52 -6.61
CA TRP A 99 -4.07 -0.66 -5.64
C TRP A 99 -4.09 0.47 -4.60
N TYR A 100 -2.93 0.93 -4.12
CA TYR A 100 -2.84 2.13 -3.27
C TYR A 100 -3.28 3.39 -4.04
N GLN A 101 -2.88 3.50 -5.30
CA GLN A 101 -3.30 4.60 -6.18
C GLN A 101 -4.80 4.57 -6.45
N ALA A 102 -5.41 3.39 -6.67
CA ALA A 102 -6.86 3.24 -6.80
C ALA A 102 -7.59 3.77 -5.56
N ASN A 103 -7.16 3.34 -4.37
CA ASN A 103 -7.73 3.82 -3.11
C ASN A 103 -7.62 5.34 -2.94
N SER A 104 -6.45 5.92 -3.19
CA SER A 104 -6.25 7.38 -3.08
C SER A 104 -7.03 8.17 -4.15
N TYR A 105 -7.03 7.70 -5.39
CA TYR A 105 -7.73 8.35 -6.50
C TYR A 105 -9.26 8.31 -6.32
N ARG A 106 -9.78 7.25 -5.70
CA ARG A 106 -11.19 7.14 -5.30
C ARG A 106 -11.60 8.24 -4.31
N TYR A 107 -10.81 8.49 -3.28
CA TYR A 107 -11.06 9.61 -2.34
C TYR A 107 -10.94 10.97 -3.04
N TYR A 108 -9.95 11.15 -3.92
CA TYR A 108 -9.83 12.37 -4.74
C TYR A 108 -11.09 12.62 -5.59
N GLN A 109 -11.59 11.62 -6.31
CA GLN A 109 -12.84 11.71 -7.09
C GLN A 109 -14.06 11.96 -6.18
N GLY A 110 -14.07 11.38 -4.98
CA GLY A 110 -15.09 11.63 -3.94
C GLY A 110 -15.11 13.08 -3.45
N LEU A 111 -13.95 13.67 -3.16
CA LEU A 111 -13.80 15.08 -2.77
C LEU A 111 -14.30 16.02 -3.88
N LEU A 112 -13.90 15.77 -5.13
CA LEU A 112 -14.40 16.54 -6.29
C LEU A 112 -15.92 16.39 -6.50
N ALA A 113 -16.50 15.23 -6.17
CA ALA A 113 -17.96 15.06 -6.20
C ALA A 113 -18.65 15.82 -5.05
N ALA A 114 -18.07 15.80 -3.85
CA ALA A 114 -18.58 16.48 -2.68
C ALA A 114 -18.55 18.02 -2.82
N GLU A 115 -17.44 18.60 -3.32
CA GLU A 115 -17.35 20.05 -3.61
C GLU A 115 -18.37 20.49 -4.67
N ARG A 116 -18.58 19.67 -5.73
CA ARG A 116 -19.61 19.94 -6.75
C ARG A 116 -21.03 19.86 -6.16
N LYS A 117 -21.31 18.91 -5.28
CA LYS A 117 -22.60 18.78 -4.58
C LYS A 117 -22.85 19.94 -3.61
N ARG A 118 -21.80 20.45 -2.95
CA ARG A 118 -21.85 21.64 -2.09
C ARG A 118 -21.93 22.96 -2.87
N GLY A 119 -21.45 22.98 -4.11
CA GLY A 119 -21.39 24.18 -4.95
C GLY A 119 -20.24 25.14 -4.60
N ALA A 120 -19.37 24.77 -3.67
CA ALA A 120 -18.23 25.57 -3.24
C ALA A 120 -17.09 24.69 -2.69
N PRO A 121 -15.81 25.06 -2.89
CA PRO A 121 -14.67 24.30 -2.34
C PRO A 121 -14.69 24.23 -0.81
N PHE A 122 -14.12 23.17 -0.24
CA PHE A 122 -13.89 23.10 1.20
C PHE A 122 -12.80 24.09 1.61
N ASP A 123 -12.91 24.65 2.82
CA ASP A 123 -11.83 25.44 3.42
C ASP A 123 -10.70 24.52 3.88
N ILE A 124 -11.07 23.35 4.42
CA ILE A 124 -10.16 22.33 4.92
C ILE A 124 -10.59 20.94 4.45
N ILE A 125 -9.62 20.11 4.05
CA ILE A 125 -9.77 18.66 3.93
C ILE A 125 -8.78 18.02 4.90
N GLU A 126 -9.27 17.20 5.82
CA GLU A 126 -8.43 16.49 6.79
C GLU A 126 -8.33 15.00 6.43
N PHE A 127 -7.10 14.51 6.32
CA PHE A 127 -6.79 13.09 6.17
C PHE A 127 -6.15 12.55 7.47
N PRO A 128 -6.46 11.32 7.88
CA PRO A 128 -5.70 10.64 8.91
C PRO A 128 -4.34 10.20 8.35
N ASP A 129 -3.37 9.97 9.24
CA ASP A 129 -1.97 9.70 8.91
C ASP A 129 -1.66 8.32 8.29
N PHE A 130 -2.67 7.52 7.94
CA PHE A 130 -2.50 6.14 7.46
C PHE A 130 -3.18 5.86 6.11
N GLY A 131 -2.81 4.73 5.49
CA GLY A 131 -3.52 4.17 4.32
C GLY A 131 -3.22 4.81 2.97
N GLY A 132 -2.44 5.90 2.94
CA GLY A 132 -1.99 6.55 1.69
C GLY A 132 -3.09 7.29 0.91
N TRP A 133 -4.26 7.51 1.52
CA TRP A 133 -5.44 8.02 0.81
C TRP A 133 -5.29 9.43 0.26
N ALA A 134 -4.41 10.24 0.85
CA ALA A 134 -4.22 11.63 0.47
C ALA A 134 -3.40 11.85 -0.81
N VAL A 135 -2.60 10.86 -1.25
CA VAL A 135 -1.57 11.01 -2.31
C VAL A 135 -2.11 11.72 -3.56
N ALA A 136 -3.17 11.20 -4.19
CA ALA A 136 -3.77 11.80 -5.38
C ALA A 136 -4.32 13.22 -5.15
N SER A 137 -4.82 13.53 -3.94
CA SER A 137 -5.34 14.86 -3.60
C SER A 137 -4.21 15.87 -3.36
N ILE A 138 -3.10 15.42 -2.76
CA ILE A 138 -1.88 16.20 -2.57
C ILE A 138 -1.21 16.48 -3.92
N GLU A 139 -1.02 15.46 -4.74
CA GLU A 139 -0.41 15.62 -6.07
C GLU A 139 -1.28 16.52 -6.97
N ALA A 140 -2.62 16.38 -6.92
CA ALA A 140 -3.54 17.30 -7.60
C ALA A 140 -3.38 18.75 -7.11
N LYS A 141 -3.19 18.97 -5.81
CA LYS A 141 -2.98 20.30 -5.24
C LYS A 141 -1.62 20.90 -5.60
N ARG A 142 -0.54 20.11 -5.49
CA ARG A 142 0.83 20.51 -5.90
C ARG A 142 0.86 20.88 -7.39
N ALA A 143 0.25 20.07 -8.24
CA ALA A 143 0.08 20.34 -9.67
C ALA A 143 -0.82 21.56 -9.97
N GLY A 144 -1.70 21.95 -9.04
CA GLY A 144 -2.67 23.03 -9.21
C GLY A 144 -3.97 22.61 -9.94
N LEU A 145 -4.20 21.31 -10.09
CA LEU A 145 -5.38 20.72 -10.73
C LEU A 145 -6.64 20.84 -9.85
N ALA A 146 -6.48 20.73 -8.53
CA ALA A 146 -7.57 20.80 -7.55
C ALA A 146 -7.12 21.47 -6.24
N PHE A 147 -8.07 21.75 -5.33
CA PHE A 147 -7.82 22.15 -3.93
C PHE A 147 -6.86 23.33 -3.71
N SER A 148 -6.65 24.17 -4.72
CA SER A 148 -5.67 25.27 -4.69
C SER A 148 -6.00 26.39 -3.69
N ARG A 149 -7.24 26.40 -3.16
CA ARG A 149 -7.74 27.31 -2.13
C ARG A 149 -8.04 26.63 -0.79
N THR A 150 -7.90 25.30 -0.73
CA THR A 150 -8.26 24.45 0.40
C THR A 150 -7.00 24.11 1.19
N LEU A 151 -7.08 24.06 2.51
CA LEU A 151 -6.00 23.59 3.39
C LEU A 151 -6.10 22.06 3.50
N ILE A 152 -5.05 21.33 3.14
CA ILE A 152 -4.98 19.87 3.36
C ILE A 152 -4.27 19.66 4.70
N ALA A 153 -5.00 19.12 5.68
CA ALA A 153 -4.48 18.79 7.00
C ALA A 153 -4.20 17.28 7.11
N ALA A 154 -3.11 16.93 7.79
CA ALA A 154 -2.83 15.57 8.23
C ALA A 154 -3.00 15.48 9.75
N ARG A 155 -3.85 14.59 10.25
CA ARG A 155 -3.96 14.32 11.68
C ARG A 155 -3.18 13.07 12.07
N ILE A 156 -2.25 13.23 13.01
CA ILE A 156 -1.45 12.14 13.55
C ILE A 156 -2.31 11.31 14.51
N HIS A 157 -2.75 10.15 14.04
CA HIS A 157 -3.38 9.12 14.85
C HIS A 157 -2.39 8.02 15.19
N SER A 158 -1.93 7.23 14.23
CA SER A 158 -0.94 6.18 14.49
C SER A 158 -0.43 5.69 13.16
N THR A 159 0.49 6.45 12.57
CA THR A 159 1.24 5.97 11.41
C THR A 159 1.72 4.53 11.61
N GLN A 160 1.49 3.70 10.60
CA GLN A 160 1.97 2.33 10.58
C GLN A 160 3.50 2.27 10.63
N GLY A 161 4.20 3.27 10.07
CA GLY A 161 5.65 3.38 10.24
C GLY A 161 6.07 3.42 11.73
N VAL A 162 5.42 4.25 12.55
CA VAL A 162 5.71 4.33 14.00
C VAL A 162 5.23 3.07 14.75
N LEU A 163 4.08 2.50 14.38
CA LEU A 163 3.64 1.21 14.95
C LEU A 163 4.64 0.09 14.64
N TYR A 164 5.10 -0.06 13.40
CA TYR A 164 6.13 -1.04 13.02
C TYR A 164 7.45 -0.80 13.74
N ARG A 165 7.83 0.46 14.00
CA ARG A 165 8.99 0.79 14.83
C ARG A 165 8.84 0.29 16.26
N ALA A 166 7.66 0.41 16.87
CA ALA A 166 7.36 -0.17 18.18
C ALA A 166 7.30 -1.71 18.13
N GLU A 167 6.84 -2.28 17.01
CA GLU A 167 6.56 -3.71 16.82
C GLU A 167 7.63 -4.43 15.98
N ARG A 168 8.87 -3.93 15.99
CA ARG A 168 10.01 -4.26 15.10
C ARG A 168 10.33 -5.73 14.79
N PHE A 169 9.76 -6.69 15.53
CA PHE A 169 9.98 -8.14 15.37
C PHE A 169 8.70 -8.94 15.13
N HIS A 170 7.54 -8.30 15.06
CA HIS A 170 6.24 -8.95 14.87
C HIS A 170 5.71 -8.86 13.43
N HIS A 171 6.36 -8.06 12.58
CA HIS A 171 5.96 -7.86 11.19
C HIS A 171 7.06 -8.28 10.22
N HIS A 172 6.69 -8.98 9.15
CA HIS A 172 7.61 -9.30 8.07
C HIS A 172 7.75 -8.12 7.10
N PRO A 173 8.98 -7.64 6.81
CA PRO A 173 9.18 -6.57 5.82
C PRO A 173 8.84 -7.07 4.41
N GLY A 174 8.17 -6.22 3.63
CA GLY A 174 7.75 -6.54 2.25
C GLY A 174 7.55 -5.30 1.39
N HIS A 175 7.53 -5.50 0.06
CA HIS A 175 7.44 -4.40 -0.90
C HIS A 175 6.17 -3.54 -0.73
N SER A 176 5.04 -4.17 -0.42
CA SER A 176 3.75 -3.49 -0.16
C SER A 176 3.79 -2.56 1.05
N LEU A 177 4.64 -2.85 2.04
CA LEU A 177 4.85 -2.01 3.23
C LEU A 177 5.75 -0.82 2.93
N GLY A 178 6.77 -0.99 2.08
CA GLY A 178 7.58 0.14 1.59
C GLY A 178 6.72 1.19 0.88
N ILE A 179 5.81 0.74 0.01
CA ILE A 179 4.81 1.62 -0.64
C ILE A 179 3.90 2.29 0.41
N PHE A 180 3.43 1.53 1.40
CA PHE A 180 2.57 2.05 2.47
C PHE A 180 3.24 3.18 3.25
N PHE A 181 4.46 2.95 3.77
CA PHE A 181 5.19 3.94 4.58
C PHE A 181 5.57 5.18 3.78
N ASP A 182 5.91 5.03 2.50
CA ASP A 182 6.14 6.18 1.62
C ASP A 182 4.86 6.98 1.37
N ALA A 183 3.70 6.33 1.27
CA ALA A 183 2.41 7.02 1.11
C ALA A 183 1.98 7.77 2.38
N GLU A 184 2.24 7.23 3.58
CA GLU A 184 2.09 7.95 4.85
C GLU A 184 3.05 9.15 4.93
N ARG A 185 4.33 8.92 4.65
CA ARG A 185 5.37 9.96 4.61
C ARG A 185 5.01 11.06 3.62
N HIS A 186 4.46 10.72 2.47
CA HIS A 186 4.05 11.67 1.44
C HIS A 186 2.94 12.61 1.95
N LEU A 187 1.92 12.09 2.65
CA LEU A 187 0.93 12.92 3.34
C LEU A 187 1.61 13.87 4.34
N LEU A 188 2.40 13.32 5.25
CA LEU A 188 3.07 14.10 6.29
C LEU A 188 4.07 15.12 5.76
N ALA A 189 4.67 14.91 4.58
CA ALA A 189 5.67 15.79 4.02
C ALA A 189 5.08 16.96 3.20
N HIS A 190 3.83 16.83 2.72
CA HIS A 190 3.22 17.77 1.77
C HIS A 190 1.88 18.37 2.21
N ALA A 191 1.28 17.90 3.31
CA ALA A 191 0.16 18.60 3.94
C ALA A 191 0.54 20.06 4.30
N ASP A 192 -0.44 20.95 4.25
CA ASP A 192 -0.27 22.34 4.65
C ASP A 192 -0.15 22.46 6.18
N LEU A 193 -0.88 21.60 6.90
CA LEU A 193 -0.95 21.57 8.35
C LEU A 193 -0.82 20.13 8.88
N ILE A 194 -0.07 19.96 9.95
CA ILE A 194 0.08 18.72 10.72
C ILE A 194 -0.57 18.94 12.09
N VAL A 195 -1.54 18.11 12.45
CA VAL A 195 -2.29 18.21 13.71
C VAL A 195 -1.98 16.99 14.56
N ALA A 196 -1.55 17.20 15.80
CA ALA A 196 -1.23 16.12 16.74
C ALA A 196 -1.88 16.37 18.10
N HIS A 197 -2.16 15.28 18.83
CA HIS A 197 -2.81 15.34 20.14
C HIS A 197 -1.84 15.65 21.29
N GLU A 198 -0.56 15.31 21.12
CA GLU A 198 0.47 15.42 22.16
C GLU A 198 1.85 15.78 21.55
N ARG A 199 2.66 16.56 22.28
CA ARG A 199 3.93 17.11 21.79
C ARG A 199 5.01 16.05 21.56
N SER A 200 5.11 15.07 22.45
CA SER A 200 6.03 13.94 22.33
C SER A 200 5.69 13.04 21.13
N VAL A 201 4.40 12.83 20.86
CA VAL A 201 3.88 12.04 19.73
C VAL A 201 4.19 12.75 18.40
N LEU A 202 3.98 14.08 18.35
CA LEU A 202 4.39 14.92 17.24
C LEU A 202 5.91 14.79 16.98
N ALA A 203 6.74 14.99 18.00
CA ALA A 203 8.19 14.91 17.89
C ALA A 203 8.70 13.51 17.47
N LEU A 204 8.05 12.44 17.93
CA LEU A 204 8.39 11.07 17.52
C LEU A 204 8.13 10.85 16.02
N ASN A 205 6.98 11.30 15.51
CA ASN A 205 6.66 11.18 14.09
C ASN A 205 7.56 12.07 13.22
N GLU A 206 7.83 13.31 13.66
CA GLU A 206 8.77 14.25 13.02
C GLU A 206 10.16 13.62 12.83
N ALA A 207 10.69 13.01 13.89
CA ALA A 207 11.98 12.35 13.91
C ALA A 207 11.98 11.00 13.15
N HIS A 208 10.87 10.26 13.16
CA HIS A 208 10.77 8.98 12.46
C HIS A 208 10.82 9.14 10.94
N TYR A 209 10.11 10.13 10.39
CA TYR A 209 10.07 10.38 8.94
C TYR A 209 11.12 11.40 8.44
N GLY A 210 11.86 12.03 9.35
CA GLY A 210 12.89 13.02 9.03
C GLY A 210 12.32 14.34 8.47
N LEU A 211 11.22 14.84 9.04
CA LEU A 211 10.41 15.92 8.45
C LEU A 211 10.53 17.29 9.15
N ALA A 212 11.43 17.45 10.14
CA ALA A 212 11.52 18.64 10.98
C ALA A 212 11.66 19.98 10.21
N GLU A 213 12.37 20.00 9.07
CA GLU A 213 12.42 21.19 8.22
C GLU A 213 11.10 21.44 7.48
N ARG A 214 10.49 20.38 6.92
CA ARG A 214 9.23 20.46 6.16
C ARG A 214 8.04 20.86 7.07
N TRP A 215 8.09 20.52 8.36
CA TRP A 215 7.04 20.82 9.36
C TRP A 215 7.15 22.21 10.02
N ARG A 216 8.25 22.94 9.81
CA ARG A 216 8.49 24.25 10.45
C ARG A 216 7.34 25.23 10.16
N GLY A 217 6.63 25.65 11.21
CA GLY A 217 5.50 26.57 11.12
C GLY A 217 4.21 25.94 10.57
N ARG A 218 4.13 24.61 10.48
CA ARG A 218 2.97 23.84 9.97
C ARG A 218 2.39 22.86 10.97
N SER A 219 3.01 22.67 12.14
CA SER A 219 2.50 21.79 13.18
C SER A 219 1.64 22.54 14.20
N GLN A 220 0.52 21.93 14.61
CA GLN A 220 -0.33 22.40 15.70
C GLN A 220 -0.64 21.25 16.66
N LEU A 221 -0.83 21.60 17.93
CA LEU A 221 -1.36 20.70 18.95
C LEU A 221 -2.86 20.96 19.12
N GLU A 222 -3.63 19.89 19.21
CA GLU A 222 -5.07 19.91 19.45
C GLU A 222 -5.51 18.65 20.20
N PHE A 223 -5.88 18.84 21.46
CA PHE A 223 -6.59 17.84 22.24
C PHE A 223 -8.08 17.80 21.83
N PRO A 224 -8.58 16.65 21.33
CA PRO A 224 -9.93 16.55 20.79
C PRO A 224 -10.99 16.41 21.91
N PRO A 225 -12.28 16.63 21.61
CA PRO A 225 -13.36 16.39 22.57
C PRO A 225 -13.49 14.88 22.86
N ILE A 226 -13.60 14.57 24.15
CA ILE A 226 -13.87 13.23 24.67
C ILE A 226 -15.27 13.27 25.29
N LEU A 227 -16.20 12.51 24.73
CA LEU A 227 -17.61 12.45 25.16
C LEU A 227 -17.96 11.03 25.60
N LEU A 228 -18.49 10.89 26.82
CA LEU A 228 -19.01 9.64 27.36
C LEU A 228 -20.41 9.36 26.81
N ASP A 229 -20.69 8.12 26.41
CA ASP A 229 -21.98 7.74 25.79
C ASP A 229 -23.21 7.93 26.70
N ASN A 230 -23.01 7.84 28.02
CA ASN A 230 -24.08 7.89 29.03
C ASN A 230 -24.11 9.20 29.84
N GLY A 231 -23.37 10.24 29.40
CA GLY A 231 -23.11 11.46 30.18
C GLY A 231 -22.17 11.23 31.37
N ASP A 232 -22.05 12.22 32.26
CA ASP A 232 -21.20 12.19 33.47
C ASP A 232 -21.74 11.26 34.58
N ARG A 233 -22.06 10.01 34.23
CA ARG A 233 -22.32 8.97 35.22
C ARG A 233 -20.98 8.49 35.78
N SER A 234 -20.63 9.02 36.94
CA SER A 234 -19.62 8.39 37.81
C SER A 234 -19.99 6.94 38.03
N VAL A 235 -19.07 6.01 37.77
CA VAL A 235 -19.34 4.60 38.04
C VAL A 235 -19.38 4.39 39.54
N THR A 236 -20.44 3.74 40.03
CA THR A 236 -20.54 3.40 41.46
C THR A 236 -19.52 2.32 41.78
N ILE A 237 -18.38 2.72 42.33
CA ILE A 237 -17.29 1.82 42.72
C ILE A 237 -17.81 0.84 43.79
N GLU A 238 -17.86 -0.45 43.46
CA GLU A 238 -18.36 -1.47 44.39
C GLU A 238 -17.34 -1.77 45.50
N PRO A 239 -17.77 -1.97 46.75
CA PRO A 239 -16.92 -2.48 47.82
C PRO A 239 -16.69 -3.99 47.64
N ALA A 240 -15.76 -4.33 46.75
CA ALA A 240 -15.34 -5.68 46.40
C ALA A 240 -13.80 -5.74 46.26
N PRO A 241 -13.18 -6.93 46.11
CA PRO A 241 -11.75 -7.02 45.80
C PRO A 241 -11.37 -6.11 44.63
N VAL A 242 -10.29 -5.34 44.81
CA VAL A 242 -9.81 -4.41 43.78
C VAL A 242 -9.15 -5.23 42.68
N ASP A 243 -9.82 -5.32 41.54
CA ASP A 243 -9.30 -5.98 40.34
C ASP A 243 -8.30 -5.06 39.61
N PHE A 244 -7.53 -5.60 38.68
CA PHE A 244 -6.75 -4.83 37.70
C PHE A 244 -7.21 -5.17 36.29
N ILE A 245 -7.39 -4.18 35.42
CA ILE A 245 -7.94 -4.39 34.08
C ILE A 245 -7.05 -3.82 32.97
N PHE A 246 -6.78 -4.67 31.98
CA PHE A 246 -6.30 -4.30 30.66
C PHE A 246 -7.48 -4.41 29.68
N SER A 247 -7.80 -3.33 28.98
CA SER A 247 -8.90 -3.30 27.99
C SER A 247 -8.51 -2.56 26.71
N SER A 248 -7.50 -3.10 26.01
CA SER A 248 -7.06 -2.64 24.69
C SER A 248 -7.04 -3.82 23.70
N ARG A 249 -6.62 -3.59 22.46
CA ARG A 249 -6.39 -4.70 21.52
C ARG A 249 -5.20 -5.54 22.00
N LEU A 250 -5.29 -6.87 21.92
CA LEU A 250 -4.17 -7.78 22.13
C LEU A 250 -3.22 -7.65 20.93
N GLN A 251 -2.33 -6.67 21.03
CA GLN A 251 -1.39 -6.23 19.99
C GLN A 251 -0.02 -5.96 20.64
N PRO A 252 1.11 -6.29 19.99
CA PRO A 252 2.43 -6.16 20.60
C PRO A 252 2.77 -4.78 21.18
N CYS A 253 2.51 -3.67 20.49
CA CYS A 253 2.80 -2.32 21.05
C CYS A 253 1.95 -1.96 22.27
N LYS A 254 0.84 -2.67 22.52
CA LYS A 254 -0.04 -2.49 23.68
C LYS A 254 0.44 -3.26 24.91
N ARG A 255 1.47 -4.10 24.76
CA ARG A 255 2.18 -4.81 25.84
C ARG A 255 1.31 -5.59 26.85
N PRO A 256 0.33 -6.40 26.40
CA PRO A 256 -0.38 -7.32 27.30
C PRO A 256 0.56 -8.35 27.97
N ASP A 257 1.72 -8.65 27.35
CA ASP A 257 2.78 -9.47 27.96
C ASP A 257 3.32 -8.86 29.26
N LEU A 258 3.47 -7.54 29.30
CA LEU A 258 4.01 -6.81 30.45
C LEU A 258 2.97 -6.75 31.58
N PHE A 259 1.69 -6.56 31.25
CA PHE A 259 0.59 -6.67 32.21
C PHE A 259 0.53 -8.07 32.85
N ILE A 260 0.61 -9.14 32.05
CA ILE A 260 0.58 -10.52 32.56
C ILE A 260 1.78 -10.79 33.47
N ARG A 261 2.99 -10.37 33.08
CA ARG A 261 4.21 -10.56 33.87
C ARG A 261 4.17 -9.79 35.20
N ALA A 262 3.66 -8.55 35.19
CA ALA A 262 3.50 -7.76 36.41
C ALA A 262 2.42 -8.35 37.32
N ALA A 263 1.33 -8.86 36.76
CA ALA A 263 0.29 -9.58 37.50
C ALA A 263 0.83 -10.83 38.21
N ILE A 264 1.70 -11.61 37.55
CA ILE A 264 2.36 -12.77 38.16
C ILE A 264 3.25 -12.32 39.32
N LEU A 265 4.16 -11.36 39.09
CA LEU A 265 5.06 -10.85 40.12
C LEU A 265 4.30 -10.26 41.33
N PHE A 266 3.23 -9.53 41.08
CA PHE A 266 2.36 -8.98 42.12
C PHE A 266 1.71 -10.11 42.94
N LEU A 267 1.17 -11.15 42.30
CA LEU A 267 0.54 -12.29 42.99
C LEU A 267 1.54 -13.18 43.74
N GLU A 268 2.79 -13.25 43.28
CA GLU A 268 3.88 -13.92 44.00
C GLU A 268 4.29 -13.16 45.28
N ARG A 269 4.24 -11.82 45.25
CA ARG A 269 4.48 -10.96 46.42
C ARG A 269 3.27 -10.88 47.37
N HIS A 270 2.06 -10.92 46.82
CA HIS A 270 0.78 -10.72 47.53
C HIS A 270 -0.21 -11.88 47.28
N PRO A 271 0.12 -13.11 47.71
CA PRO A 271 -0.70 -14.30 47.41
C PRO A 271 -2.13 -14.21 47.98
N ASP A 272 -2.29 -13.55 49.13
CA ASP A 272 -3.57 -13.35 49.82
C ASP A 272 -4.42 -12.19 49.24
N HIS A 273 -3.91 -11.44 48.25
CA HIS A 273 -4.72 -10.43 47.57
C HIS A 273 -5.95 -11.13 46.93
N PRO A 274 -7.19 -10.62 47.11
CA PRO A 274 -8.39 -11.33 46.64
C PRO A 274 -8.87 -10.97 45.22
N GLY A 275 -8.29 -9.96 44.56
CA GLY A 275 -8.73 -9.47 43.23
C GLY A 275 -8.22 -10.29 42.04
N SER A 276 -8.80 -10.07 40.86
CA SER A 276 -8.39 -10.67 39.58
C SER A 276 -7.68 -9.66 38.67
N PHE A 277 -6.81 -10.18 37.82
CA PHE A 277 -6.19 -9.45 36.71
C PHE A 277 -6.93 -9.82 35.42
N ARG A 278 -7.65 -8.87 34.81
CA ARG A 278 -8.57 -9.12 33.69
C ARG A 278 -8.04 -8.53 32.40
N LEU A 279 -7.90 -9.35 31.36
CA LEU A 279 -7.68 -8.91 29.98
C LEU A 279 -9.02 -8.92 29.25
N VAL A 280 -9.78 -7.83 29.35
CA VAL A 280 -11.10 -7.66 28.72
C VAL A 280 -10.90 -7.09 27.33
N SER A 281 -10.66 -7.94 26.35
CA SER A 281 -9.93 -7.54 25.13
C SER A 281 -10.29 -8.39 23.91
N TYR A 282 -9.77 -7.98 22.75
CA TYR A 282 -9.88 -8.74 21.50
C TYR A 282 -8.55 -8.65 20.73
N GLY A 283 -8.30 -9.62 19.86
CA GLY A 283 -7.18 -9.64 18.94
C GLY A 283 -7.47 -10.59 17.78
N TRP A 284 -6.60 -10.57 16.76
CA TRP A 284 -6.80 -11.33 15.52
C TRP A 284 -5.69 -12.35 15.24
N ASP A 285 -4.57 -12.25 15.96
CA ASP A 285 -3.43 -13.18 15.86
C ASP A 285 -3.58 -14.25 16.96
N GLU A 286 -4.07 -15.42 16.57
CA GLU A 286 -4.29 -16.54 17.48
C GLU A 286 -2.98 -17.09 18.07
N ALA A 287 -1.88 -17.05 17.30
CA ALA A 287 -0.58 -17.52 17.75
C ALA A 287 0.01 -16.60 18.82
N TYR A 288 -0.11 -15.27 18.63
CA TYR A 288 0.25 -14.29 19.64
C TYR A 288 -0.61 -14.42 20.89
N ILE A 289 -1.94 -14.59 20.76
CA ILE A 289 -2.86 -14.78 21.89
C ILE A 289 -2.56 -16.09 22.65
N ALA A 290 -2.24 -17.18 21.94
CA ALA A 290 -1.82 -18.44 22.55
C ALA A 290 -0.49 -18.26 23.31
N GLY A 291 0.47 -17.53 22.73
CA GLY A 291 1.71 -17.15 23.39
C GLY A 291 1.49 -16.36 24.68
N LEU A 292 0.58 -15.37 24.67
CA LEU A 292 0.20 -14.62 25.88
C LEU A 292 -0.43 -15.50 26.95
N ARG A 293 -1.35 -16.40 26.57
CA ARG A 293 -1.96 -17.37 27.50
C ARG A 293 -0.94 -18.33 28.11
N ALA A 294 0.07 -18.74 27.34
CA ALA A 294 1.16 -19.60 27.80
C ALA A 294 2.11 -18.91 28.80
N LEU A 295 2.05 -17.59 28.97
CA LEU A 295 2.78 -16.88 30.02
C LEU A 295 2.16 -17.09 31.42
N VAL A 296 0.88 -17.47 31.51
CA VAL A 296 0.16 -17.61 32.79
C VAL A 296 0.42 -19.00 33.39
N PRO A 297 1.04 -19.10 34.59
CA PRO A 297 1.21 -20.38 35.29
C PRO A 297 -0.14 -21.03 35.62
N ASP A 298 -0.20 -22.37 35.62
CA ASP A 298 -1.44 -23.12 35.87
C ASP A 298 -2.14 -22.69 37.18
N ALA A 299 -1.38 -22.48 38.25
CA ALA A 299 -1.89 -22.05 39.55
C ALA A 299 -2.50 -20.64 39.58
N LEU A 300 -2.26 -19.81 38.55
CA LEU A 300 -2.75 -18.43 38.45
C LEU A 300 -3.83 -18.24 37.37
N LYS A 301 -4.26 -19.30 36.68
CA LYS A 301 -5.27 -19.21 35.59
C LYS A 301 -6.61 -18.65 36.04
N ASP A 302 -7.05 -18.97 37.25
CA ASP A 302 -8.30 -18.44 37.83
C ASP A 302 -8.15 -16.98 38.32
N ARG A 303 -6.92 -16.46 38.37
CA ARG A 303 -6.57 -15.11 38.84
C ARG A 303 -6.24 -14.16 37.70
N ILE A 304 -5.64 -14.65 36.61
CA ILE A 304 -5.27 -13.88 35.41
C ILE A 304 -6.19 -14.32 34.25
N VAL A 305 -7.30 -13.61 34.08
CA VAL A 305 -8.45 -14.05 33.28
C VAL A 305 -8.54 -13.29 31.97
N PHE A 306 -8.62 -14.02 30.85
CA PHE A 306 -8.88 -13.46 29.53
C PHE A 306 -10.37 -13.48 29.21
N LEU A 307 -10.96 -12.31 28.92
CA LEU A 307 -12.38 -12.14 28.63
C LEU A 307 -12.55 -11.57 27.22
N PHE A 308 -13.01 -12.42 26.31
CA PHE A 308 -13.25 -12.09 24.90
C PHE A 308 -14.73 -11.86 24.64
N GLY A 309 -15.06 -10.97 23.71
CA GLY A 309 -16.45 -10.75 23.27
C GLY A 309 -17.36 -10.00 24.26
N ALA A 310 -16.84 -9.54 25.40
CA ALA A 310 -17.61 -8.80 26.40
C ALA A 310 -18.37 -7.61 25.79
N SER A 311 -19.66 -7.53 26.10
CA SER A 311 -20.57 -6.44 25.75
C SER A 311 -20.18 -5.13 26.46
N ALA A 312 -20.77 -4.01 26.04
CA ALA A 312 -20.51 -2.71 26.67
C ALA A 312 -20.84 -2.71 28.17
N ALA A 313 -21.96 -3.32 28.56
CA ALA A 313 -22.40 -3.40 29.96
C ALA A 313 -21.47 -4.30 30.81
N GLU A 314 -21.00 -5.42 30.26
CA GLU A 314 -20.03 -6.28 30.96
C GLU A 314 -18.68 -5.58 31.13
N ARG A 315 -18.22 -4.84 30.13
CA ARG A 315 -17.00 -4.01 30.24
C ARG A 315 -17.14 -2.94 31.32
N GLU A 316 -18.26 -2.22 31.34
CA GLU A 316 -18.56 -1.20 32.35
C GLU A 316 -18.59 -1.81 33.76
N SER A 317 -19.23 -2.98 33.93
CA SER A 317 -19.25 -3.72 35.20
C SER A 317 -17.85 -4.19 35.66
N HIS A 318 -16.98 -4.62 34.75
CA HIS A 318 -15.59 -4.94 35.10
C HIS A 318 -14.76 -3.69 35.42
N LEU A 319 -14.95 -2.59 34.69
CA LEU A 319 -14.28 -1.31 34.95
C LEU A 319 -14.65 -0.73 36.33
N ALA A 320 -15.91 -0.86 36.74
CA ALA A 320 -16.43 -0.40 38.04
C ALA A 320 -15.65 -0.89 39.27
N ARG A 321 -14.94 -2.02 39.13
CA ARG A 321 -14.27 -2.75 40.21
C ARG A 321 -12.75 -2.77 40.07
N SER A 322 -12.21 -2.12 39.05
CA SER A 322 -10.82 -2.31 38.61
C SER A 322 -9.99 -1.03 38.63
N ILE A 323 -8.69 -1.20 38.90
CA ILE A 323 -7.65 -0.24 38.54
C ILE A 323 -7.29 -0.49 37.08
N VAL A 324 -7.35 0.55 36.25
CA VAL A 324 -7.05 0.46 34.82
C VAL A 324 -5.55 0.51 34.58
N VAL A 325 -5.04 -0.38 33.74
CA VAL A 325 -3.61 -0.45 33.40
C VAL A 325 -3.41 -0.34 31.90
N VAL A 326 -2.61 0.64 31.47
CA VAL A 326 -2.22 0.84 30.07
C VAL A 326 -0.69 0.73 29.96
N PRO A 327 -0.16 -0.49 29.72
CA PRO A 327 1.27 -0.75 29.69
C PRO A 327 1.93 -0.43 28.33
N SER A 328 1.17 0.04 27.35
CA SER A 328 1.57 0.25 25.96
C SER A 328 2.92 0.97 25.81
N ASP A 329 3.78 0.48 24.91
CA ASP A 329 5.00 1.18 24.50
C ASP A 329 4.69 2.36 23.55
N TYR A 330 3.55 2.30 22.84
CA TYR A 330 3.06 3.39 22.01
C TYR A 330 1.53 3.56 22.03
N GLU A 331 1.14 4.80 22.33
CA GLU A 331 -0.15 5.42 22.09
C GLU A 331 0.11 6.82 21.53
N SER A 332 -0.85 7.35 20.78
CA SER A 332 -0.92 8.77 20.41
C SER A 332 -1.90 9.55 21.27
N LEU A 333 -3.07 8.94 21.52
CA LEU A 333 -4.12 9.40 22.40
C LEU A 333 -4.93 8.17 22.84
N CYS A 334 -4.74 7.75 24.10
CA CYS A 334 -5.50 6.63 24.65
C CYS A 334 -6.86 7.11 25.18
N LEU A 335 -7.88 7.18 24.31
CA LEU A 335 -9.24 7.60 24.69
C LEU A 335 -9.74 6.82 25.92
N PHE A 336 -9.56 5.50 25.93
CA PHE A 336 -9.93 4.63 27.05
C PHE A 336 -9.35 5.05 28.40
N ALA A 337 -8.10 5.56 28.46
CA ALA A 337 -7.51 6.04 29.71
C ALA A 337 -8.22 7.30 30.24
N PHE A 338 -8.53 8.25 29.34
CA PHE A 338 -9.27 9.47 29.69
C PHE A 338 -10.72 9.16 30.08
N GLU A 339 -11.39 8.27 29.35
CA GLU A 339 -12.75 7.80 29.65
C GLU A 339 -12.79 7.14 31.03
N ALA A 340 -11.89 6.19 31.32
CA ALA A 340 -11.79 5.53 32.61
C ALA A 340 -11.50 6.51 33.77
N SER A 341 -10.59 7.46 33.59
CA SER A 341 -10.29 8.47 34.61
C SER A 341 -11.50 9.39 34.88
N THR A 342 -12.25 9.76 33.83
CA THR A 342 -13.49 10.55 33.94
C THR A 342 -14.61 9.77 34.63
N MET A 343 -14.66 8.45 34.42
CA MET A 343 -15.58 7.52 35.11
C MET A 343 -15.21 7.30 36.59
N GLY A 344 -14.06 7.80 37.05
CA GLY A 344 -13.58 7.72 38.44
C GLY A 344 -12.59 6.59 38.74
N CYS A 345 -12.16 5.83 37.73
CA CYS A 345 -11.19 4.75 37.91
C CYS A 345 -9.78 5.31 38.19
N LYS A 346 -9.01 4.61 39.04
CA LYS A 346 -7.56 4.82 39.12
C LYS A 346 -6.91 4.29 37.84
N VAL A 347 -5.89 4.99 37.32
CA VAL A 347 -5.21 4.61 36.08
C VAL A 347 -3.70 4.54 36.30
N ILE A 348 -3.09 3.42 35.87
CA ILE A 348 -1.64 3.19 35.82
C ILE A 348 -1.19 3.23 34.35
N LEU A 349 -0.19 4.04 34.03
CA LEU A 349 0.26 4.33 32.65
C LEU A 349 1.77 4.12 32.51
N ASN A 350 2.20 3.63 31.34
CA ASN A 350 3.62 3.50 31.02
C ASN A 350 4.25 4.89 30.76
N GLY A 351 5.10 5.38 31.66
CA GLY A 351 5.76 6.68 31.54
C GLY A 351 6.78 6.78 30.40
N ARG A 352 7.16 5.66 29.77
CA ARG A 352 7.95 5.65 28.52
C ARG A 352 7.09 5.80 27.26
N CYS A 353 5.77 5.62 27.35
CA CYS A 353 4.85 5.85 26.24
C CYS A 353 4.79 7.36 25.91
N PRO A 354 4.97 7.77 24.64
CA PRO A 354 4.95 9.18 24.27
C PRO A 354 3.70 9.92 24.76
N ALA A 355 2.49 9.38 24.55
CA ALA A 355 1.23 10.03 24.94
C ALA A 355 1.04 10.26 26.46
N PHE A 356 1.86 9.60 27.30
CA PHE A 356 1.81 9.72 28.77
C PHE A 356 3.07 10.42 29.33
N GLY A 357 3.92 10.96 28.46
CA GLY A 357 5.19 11.59 28.84
C GLY A 357 5.02 12.94 29.55
N PRO A 358 6.15 13.59 29.92
CA PRO A 358 6.18 14.77 30.80
C PRO A 358 5.45 16.02 30.28
N THR A 359 5.09 16.08 29.00
CA THR A 359 4.35 17.19 28.38
C THR A 359 2.84 16.97 28.36
N SER A 360 2.38 15.78 28.74
CA SER A 360 0.99 15.36 28.62
C SER A 360 0.10 15.89 29.76
N ARG A 361 -1.19 15.64 29.63
CA ARG A 361 -2.20 15.95 30.66
C ARG A 361 -2.14 14.98 31.84
N TRP A 362 -1.41 13.87 31.70
CA TRP A 362 -1.17 12.87 32.72
C TRP A 362 -0.03 13.31 33.63
N ARG A 363 -0.24 13.20 34.93
CA ARG A 363 0.70 13.65 35.96
C ARG A 363 0.77 12.59 37.05
N ASP A 364 1.97 12.06 37.22
CA ASP A 364 2.27 11.04 38.23
C ASP A 364 1.89 11.54 39.63
N GLU A 365 1.33 10.64 40.42
CA GLU A 365 0.74 10.85 41.75
C GLU A 365 -0.40 11.89 41.85
N GLU A 366 -0.57 12.81 40.89
CA GLU A 366 -1.64 13.81 40.87
C GLU A 366 -2.95 13.22 40.35
N ASN A 367 -2.93 12.64 39.13
CA ASN A 367 -4.13 12.13 38.43
C ASN A 367 -3.98 10.72 37.83
N CYS A 368 -2.77 10.19 37.77
CA CYS A 368 -2.46 8.79 37.44
C CYS A 368 -1.25 8.30 38.25
N LEU A 369 -0.90 7.02 38.11
CA LEU A 369 0.42 6.52 38.49
C LEU A 369 1.21 6.18 37.23
N LEU A 370 2.42 6.70 37.12
CA LEU A 370 3.35 6.36 36.05
C LEU A 370 4.30 5.25 36.52
N PHE A 371 4.59 4.30 35.64
CA PHE A 371 5.67 3.33 35.84
C PHE A 371 6.74 3.44 34.76
N ASP A 372 7.93 2.91 35.03
CA ASP A 372 9.11 3.11 34.19
C ASP A 372 9.14 2.26 32.91
N GLY A 373 8.10 1.48 32.60
CA GLY A 373 8.10 0.54 31.46
C GLY A 373 8.76 -0.82 31.73
N SER A 374 9.13 -1.14 32.98
CA SER A 374 9.56 -2.49 33.41
C SER A 374 8.40 -3.32 33.99
N VAL A 375 8.64 -4.60 34.26
CA VAL A 375 7.67 -5.50 34.91
C VAL A 375 7.58 -5.17 36.40
N GLU A 376 8.75 -4.97 37.02
CA GLU A 376 8.93 -4.62 38.42
C GLU A 376 8.27 -3.27 38.73
N GLY A 377 8.56 -2.24 37.93
CA GLY A 377 7.96 -0.92 38.09
C GLY A 377 6.45 -0.91 37.92
N LEU A 378 5.88 -1.78 37.06
CA LEU A 378 4.43 -1.93 36.99
C LEU A 378 3.86 -2.64 38.22
N ALA A 379 4.51 -3.69 38.73
CA ALA A 379 4.09 -4.35 39.96
C ALA A 379 4.14 -3.39 41.17
N ASP A 380 5.22 -2.62 41.32
CA ASP A 380 5.37 -1.60 42.35
C ASP A 380 4.27 -0.52 42.24
N ALA A 381 3.92 -0.10 41.01
CA ALA A 381 2.81 0.81 40.77
C ALA A 381 1.44 0.19 41.08
N MET A 382 1.23 -1.10 40.82
CA MET A 382 0.01 -1.84 41.19
C MET A 382 -0.15 -1.90 42.72
N GLU A 383 0.92 -2.17 43.46
CA GLU A 383 0.94 -2.16 44.94
C GLU A 383 0.56 -0.77 45.47
N LYS A 384 1.25 0.27 45.01
CA LYS A 384 0.97 1.68 45.36
C LYS A 384 -0.47 2.09 45.02
N ALA A 385 -1.02 1.59 43.91
CA ALA A 385 -2.37 1.91 43.46
C ALA A 385 -3.49 1.38 44.36
N LEU A 386 -3.23 0.44 45.27
CA LEU A 386 -4.22 -0.01 46.25
C LEU A 386 -4.58 1.14 47.22
N GLU A 387 -3.55 1.79 47.78
CA GLU A 387 -3.71 2.84 48.79
C GLU A 387 -3.84 4.24 48.19
N TRP A 388 -3.09 4.54 47.11
CA TRP A 388 -3.08 5.85 46.45
C TRP A 388 -4.48 6.26 45.96
N ARG A 389 -4.76 7.57 46.00
CA ARG A 389 -5.98 8.16 45.43
C ARG A 389 -5.59 9.38 44.59
N PRO A 390 -6.21 9.58 43.41
CA PRO A 390 -5.97 10.78 42.63
C PRO A 390 -6.38 12.02 43.42
N SER A 391 -5.53 13.04 43.40
CA SER A 391 -5.78 14.35 44.00
C SER A 391 -6.61 15.26 43.10
N ALA A 392 -6.59 15.02 41.79
CA ALA A 392 -7.41 15.67 40.78
C ALA A 392 -7.75 14.69 39.64
N PRO A 393 -8.88 14.86 38.93
CA PRO A 393 -9.13 14.15 37.68
C PRO A 393 -8.22 14.66 36.56
N VAL A 394 -7.99 13.85 35.52
CA VAL A 394 -7.32 14.32 34.31
C VAL A 394 -8.18 15.37 33.58
N SER A 395 -7.56 16.42 33.02
CA SER A 395 -8.30 17.43 32.27
C SER A 395 -8.69 16.93 30.88
N VAL A 396 -9.97 16.62 30.69
CA VAL A 396 -10.57 16.28 29.38
C VAL A 396 -11.06 17.51 28.58
N THR A 397 -10.75 18.72 29.03
CA THR A 397 -11.19 19.96 28.35
C THR A 397 -10.58 20.02 26.93
N PRO A 398 -11.39 20.01 25.86
CA PRO A 398 -10.88 20.10 24.49
C PRO A 398 -10.25 21.46 24.21
N ASP A 399 -9.28 21.48 23.30
CA ASP A 399 -8.76 22.72 22.76
C ASP A 399 -9.74 23.28 21.71
N THR A 400 -9.70 24.60 21.45
CA THR A 400 -10.49 25.19 20.37
C THR A 400 -10.07 24.59 19.03
N PRO A 401 -10.98 24.01 18.22
CA PRO A 401 -10.59 23.36 16.98
C PRO A 401 -9.82 24.28 16.01
N TYR A 402 -8.77 23.79 15.36
CA TYR A 402 -7.93 24.60 14.47
C TYR A 402 -8.70 25.20 13.29
N TRP A 403 -9.77 24.55 12.82
CA TRP A 403 -10.64 25.07 11.77
C TRP A 403 -11.44 26.31 12.20
N LEU A 404 -11.54 26.59 13.51
CA LEU A 404 -12.12 27.82 14.05
C LEU A 404 -11.07 28.92 14.32
N ARG A 405 -9.79 28.65 14.03
CA ARG A 405 -8.64 29.55 14.26
C ARG A 405 -7.91 29.88 12.95
N PRO A 406 -8.56 30.55 11.97
CA PRO A 406 -7.96 30.85 10.67
C PRO A 406 -6.70 31.72 10.73
N GLU A 407 -6.55 32.52 11.79
CA GLU A 407 -5.35 33.30 12.11
C GLU A 407 -4.13 32.44 12.47
N ALA A 408 -4.35 31.19 12.90
CA ALA A 408 -3.28 30.23 13.19
C ALA A 408 -2.91 29.36 11.98
N TRP A 409 -3.63 29.45 10.86
CA TRP A 409 -3.34 28.66 9.67
C TRP A 409 -2.02 29.10 9.02
N PRO A 410 -1.21 28.15 8.52
CA PRO A 410 -0.02 28.46 7.74
C PRO A 410 -0.37 29.34 6.55
N ALA A 411 0.52 30.29 6.22
CA ALA A 411 0.32 31.21 5.10
C ALA A 411 0.09 30.44 3.79
N ARG A 412 -1.14 30.54 3.25
CA ARG A 412 -1.52 29.84 2.01
C ARG A 412 -0.54 30.23 0.89
N ARG A 413 0.10 29.23 0.26
CA ARG A 413 0.91 29.45 -0.95
C ARG A 413 0.04 30.16 -2.00
N ASN A 414 0.34 31.42 -2.28
CA ASN A 414 -0.49 32.26 -3.12
C ASN A 414 -0.47 31.75 -4.58
N PRO A 415 -1.60 31.34 -5.19
CA PRO A 415 -1.61 30.87 -6.57
C PRO A 415 -1.14 31.93 -7.57
N ALA A 416 -1.24 33.23 -7.21
CA ALA A 416 -0.83 34.34 -8.06
C ALA A 416 0.69 34.55 -8.15
N THR A 417 1.52 33.79 -7.41
CA THR A 417 2.99 33.82 -7.57
C THR A 417 3.51 32.75 -8.52
N ALA A 418 2.64 32.09 -9.28
CA ALA A 418 3.08 31.25 -10.39
C ALA A 418 3.89 32.12 -11.37
N LYS A 419 5.12 31.69 -11.70
CA LYS A 419 5.90 32.34 -12.74
C LYS A 419 5.20 32.18 -14.09
N GLU A 420 5.64 32.95 -15.09
CA GLU A 420 5.28 32.64 -16.47
C GLU A 420 5.67 31.19 -16.80
N ARG A 421 4.86 30.48 -17.61
CA ARG A 421 5.17 29.13 -18.09
C ARG A 421 6.62 29.06 -18.57
N PRO A 422 7.49 28.20 -17.99
CA PRO A 422 8.84 28.03 -18.48
C PRO A 422 8.80 27.47 -19.91
N GLY A 423 9.72 27.92 -20.76
CA GLY A 423 9.95 27.29 -22.06
C GLY A 423 10.49 25.87 -21.87
N VAL A 424 10.13 24.96 -22.77
CA VAL A 424 10.57 23.57 -22.75
C VAL A 424 11.35 23.17 -24.00
N THR A 425 12.41 22.38 -23.84
CA THR A 425 12.99 21.59 -24.93
C THR A 425 12.48 20.17 -24.86
N VAL A 426 11.72 19.72 -25.86
CA VAL A 426 11.34 18.32 -26.04
C VAL A 426 12.50 17.58 -26.70
N VAL A 427 12.97 16.51 -26.07
CA VAL A 427 14.10 15.70 -26.55
C VAL A 427 13.58 14.31 -26.92
N CYS A 428 13.31 14.12 -28.21
CA CYS A 428 12.86 12.87 -28.80
C CYS A 428 14.06 11.93 -28.96
N HIS A 429 14.07 10.77 -28.28
CA HIS A 429 15.25 9.90 -28.20
C HIS A 429 14.95 8.40 -28.25
N GLY A 430 15.99 7.59 -28.47
CA GLY A 430 15.88 6.12 -28.51
C GLY A 430 15.45 5.54 -29.86
N ILE A 431 15.35 6.38 -30.90
CA ILE A 431 15.01 5.99 -32.28
C ILE A 431 16.23 5.29 -32.93
N ARG A 432 16.03 4.10 -33.50
CA ARG A 432 17.10 3.26 -34.08
C ARG A 432 16.87 2.88 -35.54
N SER A 433 15.73 3.24 -36.14
CA SER A 433 15.48 3.01 -37.57
C SER A 433 14.46 4.01 -38.15
N PRO A 434 14.43 4.22 -39.48
CA PRO A 434 13.42 5.06 -40.13
C PRO A 434 11.96 4.67 -39.81
N ALA A 435 11.68 3.36 -39.65
CA ALA A 435 10.34 2.88 -39.27
C ALA A 435 9.96 3.15 -37.80
N GLU A 436 10.94 3.43 -36.93
CA GLU A 436 10.70 3.95 -35.59
C GLU A 436 10.59 5.48 -35.59
N PHE A 437 11.37 6.16 -36.44
CA PHE A 437 11.27 7.60 -36.65
C PHE A 437 9.87 7.99 -37.10
N GLU A 438 9.32 7.36 -38.15
CA GLU A 438 7.99 7.69 -38.68
C GLU A 438 6.90 7.57 -37.59
N ARG A 439 6.86 6.45 -36.88
CA ARG A 439 5.92 6.21 -35.77
C ARG A 439 6.03 7.25 -34.65
N HIS A 440 7.25 7.65 -34.30
CA HIS A 440 7.48 8.64 -33.24
C HIS A 440 7.21 10.07 -33.71
N PHE A 441 7.53 10.38 -34.97
CA PHE A 441 7.28 11.69 -35.55
C PHE A 441 5.78 12.01 -35.52
N ASP A 442 4.94 11.03 -35.85
CA ASP A 442 3.48 11.19 -35.80
C ASP A 442 2.97 11.42 -34.36
N THR A 443 3.49 10.73 -33.34
CA THR A 443 3.11 11.03 -31.94
C THR A 443 3.61 12.39 -31.45
N VAL A 444 4.74 12.90 -31.99
CA VAL A 444 5.26 14.24 -31.69
C VAL A 444 4.47 15.35 -32.41
N LEU A 445 3.89 15.07 -33.59
CA LEU A 445 2.96 16.00 -34.25
C LEU A 445 1.73 16.30 -33.38
N HIS A 446 1.18 15.28 -32.71
CA HIS A 446 0.06 15.45 -31.79
C HIS A 446 0.41 16.32 -30.57
N LEU A 447 1.64 16.19 -30.03
CA LEU A 447 2.13 17.06 -28.95
C LEU A 447 2.28 18.54 -29.37
N GLY A 448 2.43 18.82 -30.67
CA GLY A 448 2.61 20.17 -31.21
C GLY A 448 1.50 21.18 -30.89
N VAL A 449 0.33 20.73 -30.43
CA VAL A 449 -0.77 21.62 -29.98
C VAL A 449 -0.57 22.19 -28.58
N GLU A 450 0.29 21.59 -27.75
CA GLU A 450 0.62 22.04 -26.39
C GLU A 450 1.89 22.90 -26.33
N LEU A 451 2.64 22.98 -27.43
CA LEU A 451 3.95 23.63 -27.53
C LEU A 451 3.88 24.93 -28.35
N ASP A 452 4.48 25.99 -27.85
CA ASP A 452 4.67 27.24 -28.58
C ASP A 452 6.05 27.28 -29.25
N VAL A 453 6.24 26.43 -30.25
CA VAL A 453 7.45 26.38 -31.07
C VAL A 453 7.53 27.59 -32.00
N LYS A 454 6.38 28.14 -32.44
CA LYS A 454 6.33 29.22 -33.43
C LYS A 454 6.83 30.57 -32.91
N SER A 455 6.64 30.87 -31.62
CA SER A 455 7.27 32.04 -30.99
C SER A 455 8.74 31.82 -30.61
N GLY A 456 9.23 30.57 -30.72
CA GLY A 456 10.53 30.15 -30.22
C GLY A 456 10.58 29.90 -28.71
N LYS A 457 9.45 30.01 -27.99
CA LYS A 457 9.38 29.75 -26.55
C LYS A 457 9.73 28.29 -26.22
N ASP A 458 9.17 27.36 -26.98
CA ASP A 458 9.47 25.94 -26.88
C ASP A 458 10.31 25.45 -28.07
N ALA A 459 10.99 24.32 -27.90
CA ALA A 459 11.82 23.69 -28.93
C ALA A 459 11.59 22.17 -28.97
N VAL A 460 11.77 21.56 -30.15
CA VAL A 460 11.71 20.11 -30.34
C VAL A 460 13.01 19.65 -31.01
N GLN A 461 13.66 18.66 -30.41
CA GLN A 461 14.93 18.10 -30.84
C GLN A 461 14.81 16.58 -31.03
N PHE A 462 15.17 16.07 -32.20
CA PHE A 462 15.23 14.64 -32.48
C PHE A 462 16.68 14.16 -32.42
N LEU A 463 16.98 13.24 -31.50
CA LEU A 463 18.30 12.61 -31.39
C LEU A 463 18.38 11.40 -32.33
N LEU A 464 19.12 11.55 -33.44
CA LEU A 464 19.22 10.54 -34.49
C LEU A 464 20.65 9.94 -34.60
N PRO A 465 20.83 8.61 -34.53
CA PRO A 465 22.13 7.98 -34.70
C PRO A 465 22.67 8.11 -36.13
N ARG A 466 23.90 8.62 -36.28
CA ARG A 466 24.58 8.74 -37.60
C ARG A 466 24.82 7.41 -38.32
N ALA A 467 24.72 6.29 -37.61
CA ALA A 467 24.84 4.96 -38.23
C ALA A 467 23.64 4.63 -39.14
N ASP A 468 22.46 5.18 -38.82
CA ASP A 468 21.18 4.79 -39.43
C ASP A 468 20.44 6.00 -40.06
N PHE A 469 20.87 7.24 -39.79
CA PHE A 469 20.29 8.49 -40.32
C PHE A 469 21.34 9.47 -40.88
N SER A 470 20.99 10.19 -41.95
CA SER A 470 21.85 11.20 -42.59
C SER A 470 21.45 12.64 -42.22
N PRO A 471 22.40 13.57 -41.98
CA PRO A 471 22.14 15.01 -41.85
C PRO A 471 21.34 15.63 -43.00
N ASP A 472 21.55 15.14 -44.22
CA ASP A 472 20.85 15.60 -45.42
C ASP A 472 19.68 14.67 -45.81
N GLY A 473 19.34 13.71 -44.95
CA GLY A 473 18.31 12.68 -45.16
C GLY A 473 16.87 13.20 -45.14
N PRO A 474 15.89 12.39 -45.58
CA PRO A 474 14.49 12.79 -45.62
C PRO A 474 13.92 13.12 -44.22
N GLU A 475 14.33 12.38 -43.19
CA GLU A 475 13.91 12.59 -41.80
C GLU A 475 14.37 13.95 -41.28
N ALA A 476 15.64 14.29 -41.51
CA ALA A 476 16.23 15.58 -41.12
C ALA A 476 15.52 16.77 -41.78
N ARG A 477 15.20 16.65 -43.08
CA ARG A 477 14.43 17.67 -43.81
C ARG A 477 13.00 17.79 -43.29
N ARG A 478 12.35 16.67 -42.94
CA ARG A 478 10.99 16.65 -42.39
C ARG A 478 10.94 17.29 -41.00
N ILE A 479 11.92 17.01 -40.14
CA ILE A 479 12.11 17.71 -38.85
C ILE A 479 12.27 19.22 -39.07
N ALA A 480 13.18 19.63 -39.97
CA ALA A 480 13.42 21.05 -40.26
C ALA A 480 12.19 21.78 -40.83
N ALA A 481 11.36 21.10 -41.63
CA ALA A 481 10.13 21.66 -42.20
C ALA A 481 9.08 22.08 -41.15
N HIS A 482 9.15 21.51 -39.93
CA HIS A 482 8.30 21.89 -38.80
C HIS A 482 8.95 22.94 -37.87
N GLY A 483 10.12 23.47 -38.22
CA GLY A 483 10.90 24.36 -37.35
C GLY A 483 11.60 23.63 -36.19
N TRP A 484 11.73 22.31 -36.28
CA TRP A 484 12.37 21.48 -35.27
C TRP A 484 13.84 21.19 -35.63
N GLN A 485 14.61 20.65 -34.69
CA GLN A 485 16.05 20.42 -34.86
C GLN A 485 16.38 18.92 -34.89
N ALA A 486 17.08 18.47 -35.93
CA ALA A 486 17.72 17.15 -35.95
C ALA A 486 19.11 17.25 -35.30
N VAL A 487 19.37 16.45 -34.27
CA VAL A 487 20.65 16.40 -33.55
C VAL A 487 21.26 15.02 -33.72
N PHE A 488 22.47 14.97 -34.30
CA PHE A 488 23.08 13.72 -34.71
C PHE A 488 24.02 13.15 -33.63
N THR A 489 23.78 11.90 -33.24
CA THR A 489 24.58 11.18 -32.24
C THR A 489 25.55 10.20 -32.91
N SER A 490 26.65 9.88 -32.23
CA SER A 490 27.68 8.96 -32.74
C SER A 490 27.32 7.51 -32.45
N GLY A 491 27.50 6.61 -33.43
CA GLY A 491 27.17 5.19 -33.29
C GLY A 491 25.68 4.91 -33.50
N LYS A 492 25.19 3.83 -32.88
CA LYS A 492 23.78 3.35 -32.98
C LYS A 492 22.88 3.77 -31.83
N ASN A 493 23.44 4.21 -30.71
CA ASN A 493 22.73 4.71 -29.53
C ASN A 493 23.59 5.78 -28.87
N GLU A 494 22.96 6.77 -28.25
CA GLU A 494 23.65 7.69 -27.36
C GLU A 494 23.86 7.05 -25.97
N CYS A 495 25.04 7.22 -25.37
CA CYS A 495 25.29 6.80 -23.99
C CYS A 495 24.74 7.83 -22.99
N PRO A 496 24.41 7.42 -21.74
CA PRO A 496 23.76 8.30 -20.77
C PRO A 496 24.57 9.57 -20.45
N GLU A 497 25.90 9.50 -20.39
CA GLU A 497 26.72 10.68 -20.07
C GLU A 497 26.72 11.72 -21.19
N MET A 498 26.65 11.26 -22.45
CA MET A 498 26.53 12.16 -23.59
C MET A 498 25.12 12.77 -23.68
N LEU A 499 24.08 11.99 -23.37
CA LEU A 499 22.71 12.52 -23.23
C LEU A 499 22.68 13.60 -22.15
N SER A 500 23.17 13.31 -20.94
CA SER A 500 23.23 14.25 -19.82
C SER A 500 23.92 15.58 -20.19
N ARG A 501 25.06 15.52 -20.89
CA ARG A 501 25.76 16.71 -21.42
C ARG A 501 24.91 17.49 -22.43
N ARG A 502 24.16 16.81 -23.31
CA ARG A 502 23.23 17.50 -24.24
C ARG A 502 22.08 18.15 -23.51
N LEU A 503 21.48 17.49 -22.51
CA LEU A 503 20.40 18.08 -21.72
C LEU A 503 20.88 19.37 -21.06
N ALA A 504 22.05 19.33 -20.41
CA ALA A 504 22.67 20.50 -19.79
C ALA A 504 23.00 21.63 -20.80
N ALA A 505 23.27 21.29 -22.06
CA ALA A 505 23.55 22.24 -23.13
C ALA A 505 22.30 22.84 -23.81
N THR A 506 21.09 22.40 -23.46
CA THR A 506 19.86 23.05 -23.96
C THR A 506 19.72 24.47 -23.39
N GLU A 507 19.03 25.36 -24.12
CA GLU A 507 18.86 26.76 -23.70
C GLU A 507 17.67 26.97 -22.73
N ARG A 508 16.67 26.08 -22.77
CA ARG A 508 15.43 26.21 -21.98
C ARG A 508 15.59 25.62 -20.58
N GLU A 509 14.86 26.16 -19.61
CA GLU A 509 14.93 25.80 -18.18
C GLU A 509 14.44 24.37 -17.91
N VAL A 510 13.49 23.89 -18.72
CA VAL A 510 12.85 22.57 -18.58
C VAL A 510 13.12 21.74 -19.83
N VAL A 511 13.36 20.44 -19.62
CA VAL A 511 13.47 19.43 -20.67
C VAL A 511 12.33 18.44 -20.51
N LEU A 512 11.60 18.14 -21.59
CA LEU A 512 10.73 16.96 -21.67
C LEU A 512 11.52 15.83 -22.33
N LEU A 513 11.77 14.76 -21.59
CA LEU A 513 12.27 13.52 -22.19
C LEU A 513 11.12 12.83 -22.92
N TYR A 514 11.28 12.63 -24.22
CA TYR A 514 10.32 11.91 -25.05
C TYR A 514 10.99 10.66 -25.66
N PRO A 515 11.01 9.55 -24.91
CA PRO A 515 11.51 8.28 -25.44
C PRO A 515 10.60 7.69 -26.53
N PHE A 516 11.21 7.02 -27.49
CA PHE A 516 10.53 6.15 -28.45
C PHE A 516 9.65 5.10 -27.75
N GLY A 517 8.47 4.82 -28.33
CA GLY A 517 7.49 3.87 -27.79
C GLY A 517 6.44 4.48 -26.86
N PHE A 518 6.54 5.77 -26.57
CA PHE A 518 5.53 6.54 -25.84
C PHE A 518 4.70 7.45 -26.77
N GLU A 519 3.49 7.76 -26.33
CA GLU A 519 2.60 8.77 -26.91
C GLU A 519 2.08 9.67 -25.77
N ALA A 520 2.26 10.99 -25.90
CA ALA A 520 1.87 11.95 -24.87
C ALA A 520 0.35 12.00 -24.67
N ALA A 521 -0.11 11.89 -23.41
CA ALA A 521 -1.53 12.01 -23.10
C ALA A 521 -1.99 13.49 -23.19
N PRO A 522 -3.14 13.79 -23.81
CA PRO A 522 -3.59 15.17 -24.01
C PRO A 522 -3.70 15.98 -22.72
N GLY A 523 -3.06 17.15 -22.71
CA GLY A 523 -3.05 18.12 -21.61
C GLY A 523 -2.02 17.84 -20.51
N PHE A 524 -1.32 16.69 -20.55
CA PHE A 524 -0.32 16.37 -19.53
C PHE A 524 0.84 17.37 -19.52
N VAL A 525 1.41 17.69 -20.70
CA VAL A 525 2.60 18.57 -20.77
C VAL A 525 2.25 19.98 -20.32
N THR A 526 1.07 20.47 -20.69
CA THR A 526 0.51 21.74 -20.21
C THR A 526 0.35 21.75 -18.69
N ALA A 527 -0.23 20.70 -18.10
CA ALA A 527 -0.39 20.58 -16.65
C ALA A 527 0.94 20.48 -15.90
N ALA A 528 1.90 19.72 -16.42
CA ALA A 528 3.23 19.57 -15.83
C ALA A 528 4.05 20.86 -15.87
N LEU A 529 4.03 21.61 -16.99
CA LEU A 529 4.66 22.92 -17.08
C LEU A 529 4.01 23.95 -16.14
N ALA A 530 2.68 23.90 -15.98
CA ALA A 530 1.99 24.73 -15.00
C ALA A 530 2.40 24.39 -13.56
N ALA A 531 2.62 23.11 -13.24
CA ALA A 531 3.14 22.68 -11.94
C ALA A 531 4.57 23.22 -11.69
N MET A 532 5.48 23.10 -12.67
CA MET A 532 6.85 23.62 -12.57
C MET A 532 6.92 25.16 -12.53
N ALA A 533 5.92 25.86 -13.09
CA ALA A 533 5.78 27.31 -12.97
C ALA A 533 5.30 27.75 -11.57
N ARG A 534 4.49 26.90 -10.90
CA ARG A 534 3.96 27.13 -9.54
C ARG A 534 4.97 26.82 -8.44
N ASP A 535 5.76 25.76 -8.59
CA ASP A 535 6.85 25.44 -7.66
C ASP A 535 8.20 25.31 -8.41
N PRO A 536 9.03 26.37 -8.38
CA PRO A 536 10.35 26.37 -9.00
C PRO A 536 11.26 25.23 -8.54
N ASN A 537 11.04 24.67 -7.33
CA ASN A 537 11.89 23.63 -6.76
C ASN A 537 11.53 22.22 -7.22
N LEU A 538 10.47 22.03 -8.03
CA LEU A 538 10.20 20.76 -8.66
C LEU A 538 11.33 20.41 -9.63
N ALA A 539 11.98 19.28 -9.36
CA ALA A 539 13.11 18.77 -10.11
C ALA A 539 12.65 17.85 -11.25
N LEU A 540 11.64 17.01 -10.97
CA LEU A 540 11.02 16.05 -11.89
C LEU A 540 9.49 16.15 -11.82
N VAL A 541 8.84 16.09 -12.97
CA VAL A 541 7.37 16.02 -13.09
C VAL A 541 6.98 14.95 -14.11
N GLY A 542 6.27 13.93 -13.64
CA GLY A 542 5.71 12.85 -14.45
C GLY A 542 4.23 12.64 -14.15
N GLY A 543 3.70 11.50 -14.58
CA GLY A 543 2.38 10.99 -14.22
C GLY A 543 2.35 9.48 -14.40
N HIS A 544 1.16 8.90 -14.52
CA HIS A 544 1.00 7.45 -14.67
C HIS A 544 1.03 7.04 -16.15
N VAL A 545 1.40 5.80 -16.46
CA VAL A 545 1.55 5.36 -17.86
C VAL A 545 0.53 4.27 -18.18
N GLU A 546 -0.28 4.49 -19.20
CA GLU A 546 -1.16 3.48 -19.76
C GLU A 546 -0.36 2.48 -20.60
N LEU A 547 -0.61 1.18 -20.42
CA LEU A 547 -0.04 0.13 -21.28
C LEU A 547 -1.10 -0.35 -22.27
N VAL A 548 -0.79 -0.24 -23.56
CA VAL A 548 -1.64 -0.69 -24.67
C VAL A 548 -0.98 -1.85 -25.41
N ASP A 549 -1.73 -2.91 -25.66
CA ASP A 549 -1.33 -3.99 -26.57
C ASP A 549 -1.38 -3.48 -28.02
N ALA A 550 -0.21 -3.35 -28.66
CA ALA A 550 -0.09 -2.79 -30.01
C ALA A 550 -0.65 -3.66 -31.15
N ARG A 551 -1.16 -4.87 -30.86
CA ARG A 551 -1.84 -5.73 -31.86
C ARG A 551 -3.36 -5.56 -31.83
N THR A 552 -3.91 -5.28 -30.65
CA THR A 552 -5.35 -5.19 -30.41
C THR A 552 -5.85 -3.77 -30.15
N GLY A 553 -4.93 -2.83 -29.89
CA GLY A 553 -5.25 -1.46 -29.50
C GLY A 553 -5.93 -1.34 -28.13
N ARG A 554 -5.87 -2.41 -27.31
CA ARG A 554 -6.54 -2.44 -26.00
C ARG A 554 -5.62 -1.93 -24.91
N SER A 555 -6.11 -0.95 -24.15
CA SER A 555 -5.57 -0.59 -22.85
C SER A 555 -5.82 -1.72 -21.86
N ASP A 556 -4.77 -2.36 -21.37
CA ASP A 556 -4.86 -3.51 -20.48
C ASP A 556 -4.60 -3.13 -19.01
N TYR A 557 -3.65 -2.22 -18.77
CA TYR A 557 -3.10 -1.94 -17.43
C TYR A 557 -2.60 -0.50 -17.31
N LEU A 558 -2.70 0.09 -16.11
CA LEU A 558 -1.98 1.32 -15.74
C LEU A 558 -0.72 0.95 -14.96
N ARG A 559 0.45 1.43 -15.40
CA ARG A 559 1.67 1.41 -14.58
C ARG A 559 1.70 2.64 -13.69
N GLY A 560 1.66 2.40 -12.38
CA GLY A 560 1.76 3.41 -11.34
C GLY A 560 3.20 3.85 -11.08
N TYR A 561 3.36 5.08 -10.60
CA TYR A 561 4.64 5.67 -10.18
C TYR A 561 4.47 6.38 -8.83
N SER A 562 5.52 6.41 -8.00
CA SER A 562 5.42 6.71 -6.57
C SER A 562 5.99 8.07 -6.13
N GLY A 563 6.75 8.77 -6.98
CA GLY A 563 7.25 10.11 -6.69
C GLY A 563 8.32 10.15 -5.59
N GLU A 564 8.12 11.00 -4.56
CA GLU A 564 9.04 11.17 -3.42
C GLU A 564 8.99 9.98 -2.42
N ALA A 565 9.29 8.77 -2.93
CA ALA A 565 9.10 7.49 -2.27
C ALA A 565 10.44 6.75 -2.05
N PRO A 566 11.22 7.12 -1.01
CA PRO A 566 12.57 6.58 -0.80
C PRO A 566 12.58 5.08 -0.45
N SER A 567 11.58 4.57 0.27
CA SER A 567 11.51 3.15 0.64
C SER A 567 11.25 2.27 -0.60
N THR A 568 10.37 2.76 -1.47
CA THR A 568 10.04 2.19 -2.78
C THR A 568 11.24 2.30 -3.71
N ALA A 569 12.01 3.39 -3.66
CA ALA A 569 13.26 3.57 -4.42
C ALA A 569 14.40 2.62 -4.01
N LEU A 570 14.27 1.88 -2.90
CA LEU A 570 15.16 0.77 -2.55
C LEU A 570 14.76 -0.55 -3.21
N LEU A 571 13.48 -0.75 -3.53
CA LEU A 571 12.91 -2.03 -3.96
C LEU A 571 12.36 -2.04 -5.39
N SER A 572 12.10 -0.87 -5.97
CA SER A 572 11.41 -0.69 -7.25
C SER A 572 12.00 0.45 -8.07
N SER A 573 11.82 0.39 -9.39
CA SER A 573 12.14 1.49 -10.33
C SER A 573 10.93 2.39 -10.62
N ARG A 574 9.73 2.09 -10.09
CA ARG A 574 8.48 2.84 -10.32
C ARG A 574 8.43 4.17 -9.55
N ILE A 575 9.40 5.04 -9.77
CA ILE A 575 9.51 6.36 -9.14
C ILE A 575 8.84 7.45 -9.99
N VAL A 576 9.28 7.60 -11.24
CA VAL A 576 8.72 8.49 -12.27
C VAL A 576 8.90 7.80 -13.63
N PRO A 577 8.02 7.99 -14.64
CA PRO A 577 8.23 7.42 -15.97
C PRO A 577 9.41 8.05 -16.73
N PRO A 578 10.05 7.32 -17.68
CA PRO A 578 11.01 7.89 -18.63
C PRO A 578 10.46 9.07 -19.45
N PHE A 579 9.15 9.04 -19.77
CA PHE A 579 8.43 10.19 -20.30
C PHE A 579 8.09 11.17 -19.17
N CYS A 580 8.97 12.14 -18.93
CA CYS A 580 8.82 13.12 -17.85
C CYS A 580 9.50 14.46 -18.18
N LEU A 581 9.09 15.50 -17.46
CA LEU A 581 9.74 16.80 -17.47
C LEU A 581 10.78 16.86 -16.35
N LEU A 582 11.94 17.42 -16.64
CA LEU A 582 13.03 17.60 -15.68
C LEU A 582 13.66 18.99 -15.79
N ARG A 583 14.17 19.52 -14.67
CA ARG A 583 14.98 20.74 -14.65
C ARG A 583 16.30 20.49 -15.36
N ARG A 584 16.69 21.41 -16.26
CA ARG A 584 17.92 21.27 -17.05
C ARG A 584 19.18 21.05 -16.20
N GLU A 585 19.27 21.68 -15.01
CA GLU A 585 20.41 21.48 -14.11
C GLU A 585 20.35 20.22 -13.23
N LEU A 586 19.25 19.45 -13.21
CA LEU A 586 19.14 18.25 -12.38
C LEU A 586 20.23 17.19 -12.69
N PRO A 587 20.57 16.87 -13.96
CA PRO A 587 21.64 15.93 -14.28
C PRO A 587 23.04 16.36 -13.80
N ALA A 588 23.23 17.63 -13.40
CA ALA A 588 24.48 18.08 -12.77
C ALA A 588 24.53 17.78 -11.27
N ARG A 589 23.37 17.63 -10.60
CA ARG A 589 23.26 17.20 -9.19
C ARG A 589 23.16 15.68 -9.06
N VAL A 590 22.41 15.06 -9.98
CA VAL A 590 22.19 13.61 -10.04
C VAL A 590 22.55 13.13 -11.44
N PRO A 591 23.82 12.79 -11.72
CA PRO A 591 24.25 12.37 -13.04
C PRO A 591 23.67 10.99 -13.41
N PHE A 592 23.48 10.75 -14.71
CA PHE A 592 23.11 9.43 -15.21
C PHE A 592 24.31 8.49 -15.08
N ASP A 593 24.11 7.27 -14.57
CA ASP A 593 25.20 6.31 -14.37
C ASP A 593 25.57 5.61 -15.70
N PRO A 594 26.83 5.72 -16.18
CA PRO A 594 27.32 4.96 -17.35
C PRO A 594 27.06 3.46 -17.26
N LYS A 595 27.22 2.89 -16.06
CA LYS A 595 27.26 1.45 -15.80
C LYS A 595 25.88 0.81 -15.74
N ALA A 596 24.83 1.63 -15.61
CA ALA A 596 23.45 1.18 -15.68
C ALA A 596 23.05 0.72 -17.09
N GLY A 597 23.79 1.12 -18.13
CA GLY A 597 23.53 0.74 -19.52
C GLY A 597 22.12 1.19 -19.94
N ASP A 598 21.31 0.24 -20.41
CA ASP A 598 19.91 0.48 -20.77
C ASP A 598 19.00 0.91 -19.60
N LEU A 599 19.42 0.72 -18.34
CA LEU A 599 18.63 0.98 -17.12
C LEU A 599 18.96 2.33 -16.46
N TRP A 600 19.64 3.22 -17.20
CA TRP A 600 20.16 4.48 -16.68
C TRP A 600 19.08 5.40 -16.11
N PHE A 601 17.87 5.39 -16.69
CA PHE A 601 16.79 6.25 -16.25
C PHE A 601 16.18 5.73 -14.93
N GLU A 602 15.97 4.42 -14.81
CA GLU A 602 15.51 3.78 -13.58
C GLU A 602 16.47 4.02 -12.41
N VAL A 603 17.79 3.96 -12.67
CA VAL A 603 18.82 4.29 -11.68
C VAL A 603 18.75 5.79 -11.31
N PHE A 604 18.74 6.68 -12.30
CA PHE A 604 18.64 8.13 -12.09
C PHE A 604 17.40 8.54 -11.30
N ALA A 605 16.23 7.98 -11.60
CA ALA A 605 14.98 8.26 -10.90
C ALA A 605 15.04 7.82 -9.44
N ARG A 606 15.57 6.62 -9.16
CA ARG A 606 15.79 6.12 -7.79
C ARG A 606 16.77 6.99 -7.01
N GLU A 607 17.89 7.36 -7.63
CA GLU A 607 18.87 8.29 -7.05
C GLU A 607 18.27 9.65 -6.70
N CYS A 608 17.38 10.20 -7.55
CA CYS A 608 16.66 11.45 -7.25
C CYS A 608 15.78 11.31 -5.99
N ALA A 609 15.01 10.23 -5.87
CA ALA A 609 14.15 9.99 -4.71
C ALA A 609 14.96 9.77 -3.42
N LEU A 610 16.08 9.03 -3.49
CA LEU A 610 16.97 8.78 -2.35
C LEU A 610 17.75 10.03 -1.91
N LYS A 611 18.06 10.95 -2.83
CA LYS A 611 18.66 12.26 -2.55
C LYS A 611 17.65 13.32 -2.11
N GLY A 612 16.35 12.99 -2.08
CA GLY A 612 15.30 13.91 -1.65
C GLY A 612 15.01 15.05 -2.62
N GLU A 613 15.31 14.88 -3.91
CA GLU A 613 14.87 15.81 -4.97
C GLU A 613 13.33 15.87 -4.99
N ASN A 614 12.75 17.03 -5.30
CA ASN A 614 11.29 17.17 -5.32
C ASN A 614 10.73 16.56 -6.61
N ILE A 615 9.95 15.48 -6.47
CA ILE A 615 9.33 14.73 -7.57
C ILE A 615 7.81 14.87 -7.44
N LEU A 616 7.16 15.19 -8.56
CA LEU A 616 5.71 15.23 -8.69
C LEU A 616 5.25 14.17 -9.69
N VAL A 617 4.28 13.35 -9.31
CA VAL A 617 3.57 12.41 -10.19
C VAL A 617 2.12 12.85 -10.25
N LEU A 618 1.74 13.52 -11.33
CA LEU A 618 0.38 14.03 -11.50
C LEU A 618 -0.62 12.85 -11.45
N PRO A 619 -1.78 12.99 -10.78
CA PRO A 619 -2.80 11.96 -10.67
C PRO A 619 -3.62 11.85 -11.96
N MET A 620 -2.94 11.61 -13.07
CA MET A 620 -3.48 11.44 -14.41
C MET A 620 -2.53 10.58 -15.26
N VAL A 621 -3.03 10.09 -16.39
CA VAL A 621 -2.18 9.45 -17.40
C VAL A 621 -1.32 10.55 -18.03
N ALA A 622 0.01 10.34 -18.04
CA ALA A 622 0.98 11.23 -18.69
C ALA A 622 1.26 10.81 -20.13
N ALA A 623 1.28 9.51 -20.39
CA ALA A 623 1.50 8.93 -21.70
C ALA A 623 0.93 7.51 -21.78
N THR A 624 0.69 7.09 -23.01
CA THR A 624 0.43 5.70 -23.39
C THR A 624 1.74 5.08 -23.90
N MET A 625 1.98 3.80 -23.63
CA MET A 625 3.18 3.08 -24.06
C MET A 625 2.82 1.72 -24.68
N ASP A 626 3.47 1.41 -25.81
CA ASP A 626 3.36 0.11 -26.50
C ASP A 626 3.92 -1.02 -25.61
N ALA A 627 3.07 -1.98 -25.25
CA ALA A 627 3.41 -3.12 -24.40
C ALA A 627 4.53 -4.04 -24.97
N PHE A 628 4.75 -4.05 -26.29
CA PHE A 628 5.84 -4.79 -26.95
C PHE A 628 7.17 -4.04 -26.89
N ILE A 629 7.17 -2.71 -26.97
CA ILE A 629 8.36 -1.87 -26.78
C ILE A 629 8.72 -1.78 -25.29
N ALA A 630 7.71 -1.83 -24.41
CA ALA A 630 7.82 -1.88 -22.95
C ALA A 630 8.36 -3.22 -22.41
N GLY A 631 9.34 -3.83 -23.10
CA GLY A 631 10.01 -5.06 -22.73
C GLY A 631 10.29 -5.07 -21.24
N ARG A 632 9.64 -6.00 -20.53
CA ARG A 632 9.25 -5.86 -19.11
C ARG A 632 10.44 -5.89 -18.14
N ARG A 633 11.21 -4.80 -18.11
CA ARG A 633 12.50 -4.64 -17.41
C ARG A 633 12.33 -4.13 -15.97
N GLU A 634 11.44 -4.75 -15.19
CA GLU A 634 11.42 -4.56 -13.73
C GLU A 634 12.58 -5.34 -13.10
N THR A 635 13.80 -4.90 -13.41
CA THR A 635 15.08 -5.49 -12.99
C THR A 635 15.46 -5.04 -11.58
N THR A 636 14.47 -5.03 -10.67
CA THR A 636 14.61 -4.61 -9.27
C THR A 636 15.82 -5.28 -8.63
N LYS A 637 16.00 -6.58 -8.87
CA LYS A 637 17.09 -7.40 -8.32
C LYS A 637 18.50 -6.94 -8.69
N LYS A 638 18.75 -6.55 -9.95
CA LYS A 638 20.10 -6.10 -10.39
C LYS A 638 20.43 -4.69 -9.90
N ILE A 639 19.42 -3.81 -9.92
CA ILE A 639 19.59 -2.40 -9.54
C ILE A 639 19.65 -2.24 -8.01
N SER A 640 18.77 -2.92 -7.27
CA SER A 640 18.70 -2.81 -5.82
C SER A 640 19.91 -3.37 -5.10
N ALA A 641 20.58 -4.40 -5.62
CA ALA A 641 21.86 -4.85 -5.06
C ALA A 641 22.89 -3.70 -5.06
N GLY A 642 23.14 -3.08 -6.21
CA GLY A 642 24.12 -2.00 -6.33
C GLY A 642 23.78 -0.74 -5.51
N LEU A 643 22.50 -0.33 -5.46
CA LEU A 643 22.09 0.82 -4.63
C LEU A 643 22.06 0.51 -3.14
N MET A 644 21.66 -0.69 -2.71
CA MET A 644 21.72 -1.10 -1.30
C MET A 644 23.19 -1.20 -0.84
N ASP A 645 24.08 -1.78 -1.64
CA ASP A 645 25.51 -1.84 -1.34
C ASP A 645 26.11 -0.43 -1.22
N ALA A 646 25.78 0.49 -2.14
CA ALA A 646 26.24 1.87 -2.09
C ALA A 646 25.69 2.65 -0.87
N ALA A 647 24.41 2.49 -0.54
CA ALA A 647 23.78 3.14 0.61
C ALA A 647 24.30 2.56 1.95
N ALA A 648 24.48 1.24 2.04
CA ALA A 648 25.07 0.57 3.19
C ALA A 648 26.53 1.00 3.41
N MET A 649 27.33 1.07 2.34
CA MET A 649 28.69 1.61 2.40
C MET A 649 28.72 3.07 2.86
N ALA A 650 27.82 3.93 2.34
CA ALA A 650 27.72 5.33 2.77
C ALA A 650 27.29 5.48 4.24
N ALA A 651 26.49 4.54 4.75
CA ALA A 651 26.10 4.44 6.16
C ALA A 651 27.15 3.77 7.06
N GLY A 652 28.34 3.43 6.55
CA GLY A 652 29.40 2.76 7.32
C GLY A 652 29.10 1.30 7.70
N MET A 653 28.12 0.68 7.05
CA MET A 653 27.73 -0.70 7.29
C MET A 653 28.63 -1.65 6.48
N SER A 654 29.07 -2.75 7.10
CA SER A 654 29.72 -3.85 6.40
C SER A 654 28.80 -4.38 5.29
N ALA A 655 29.26 -4.39 4.03
CA ALA A 655 28.47 -4.83 2.89
C ALA A 655 28.14 -6.34 2.96
N ARG A 656 27.04 -6.67 3.66
CA ARG A 656 26.31 -7.95 3.69
C ARG A 656 25.15 -7.84 4.68
N LEU A 657 23.99 -7.39 4.23
CA LEU A 657 22.66 -7.68 4.80
C LEU A 657 21.56 -7.16 3.86
N LEU A 658 20.35 -7.71 3.98
CA LEU A 658 19.16 -7.44 3.14
C LEU A 658 19.11 -8.12 1.76
N SER A 659 19.14 -9.46 1.74
CA SER A 659 18.39 -10.21 0.73
C SER A 659 16.88 -10.13 1.01
N LEU A 660 16.27 -8.96 0.78
CA LEU A 660 14.82 -8.78 0.85
C LEU A 660 14.19 -9.04 -0.51
N ASP A 661 13.76 -10.28 -0.71
CA ASP A 661 12.90 -10.69 -1.84
C ASP A 661 11.76 -11.58 -1.32
N PRO A 662 10.75 -11.03 -0.61
CA PRO A 662 9.48 -11.69 -0.40
C PRO A 662 8.45 -11.12 -1.39
N VAL A 663 8.08 -11.95 -2.38
CA VAL A 663 6.98 -11.72 -3.31
C VAL A 663 7.17 -10.54 -4.27
N GLN A 664 7.89 -10.80 -5.37
CA GLN A 664 7.37 -10.32 -6.66
C GLN A 664 6.04 -11.05 -6.96
N PRO A 665 4.92 -10.35 -7.22
CA PRO A 665 3.96 -10.89 -8.19
C PRO A 665 4.74 -11.05 -9.50
N PRO A 666 4.60 -12.17 -10.24
CA PRO A 666 5.58 -12.59 -11.24
C PRO A 666 5.85 -11.46 -12.23
N GLY A 667 7.03 -10.84 -12.08
CA GLY A 667 7.51 -9.85 -13.01
C GLY A 667 7.67 -10.55 -14.35
N ASP A 668 6.79 -10.24 -15.29
CA ASP A 668 6.71 -10.84 -16.62
C ASP A 668 7.90 -10.44 -17.53
N GLY A 669 9.05 -10.14 -16.92
CA GLY A 669 10.34 -9.85 -17.55
C GLY A 669 11.12 -11.11 -17.96
N PRO A 670 12.26 -10.93 -18.64
CA PRO A 670 12.93 -11.99 -19.36
C PRO A 670 13.82 -12.92 -18.50
N ASP A 671 13.56 -13.05 -17.20
CA ASP A 671 14.22 -14.05 -16.34
C ASP A 671 13.44 -15.40 -16.34
N ARG A 672 12.87 -15.77 -17.50
CA ARG A 672 12.33 -17.13 -17.72
C ARG A 672 13.51 -18.08 -17.93
N PRO A 673 13.68 -19.14 -17.10
CA PRO A 673 14.73 -20.13 -17.33
C PRO A 673 14.56 -20.75 -18.72
N LEU A 674 15.59 -20.60 -19.54
CA LEU A 674 15.67 -21.22 -20.86
C LEU A 674 16.06 -22.68 -20.68
N SER A 675 15.30 -23.59 -21.28
CA SER A 675 15.58 -25.02 -21.27
C SER A 675 15.95 -25.49 -22.68
N TRP A 676 17.00 -26.31 -22.77
CA TRP A 676 17.49 -26.87 -24.02
C TRP A 676 16.75 -28.18 -24.33
N HIS A 677 16.16 -28.30 -25.52
CA HIS A 677 15.43 -29.51 -25.92
C HIS A 677 15.67 -29.85 -27.39
N GLY A 678 16.38 -30.95 -27.65
CA GLY A 678 16.89 -31.27 -28.98
C GLY A 678 17.98 -30.28 -29.39
N GLU A 679 17.75 -29.52 -30.46
CA GLU A 679 18.65 -28.47 -30.95
C GLU A 679 18.13 -27.04 -30.68
N HIS A 680 17.03 -26.89 -29.92
CA HIS A 680 16.36 -25.60 -29.72
C HIS A 680 16.30 -25.16 -28.26
N LEU A 681 16.47 -23.85 -28.06
CA LEU A 681 16.38 -23.16 -26.77
C LEU A 681 14.95 -22.59 -26.60
N ARG A 682 14.24 -22.97 -25.53
CA ARG A 682 12.85 -22.52 -25.29
C ARG A 682 12.67 -21.90 -23.91
N ALA A 683 11.78 -20.91 -23.80
CA ALA A 683 11.39 -20.35 -22.51
C ALA A 683 10.46 -21.29 -21.74
N VAL A 684 10.81 -21.55 -20.49
CA VAL A 684 10.05 -22.38 -19.56
C VAL A 684 9.69 -21.54 -18.33
N SER A 685 8.48 -21.73 -17.79
CA SER A 685 8.19 -21.32 -16.41
C SER A 685 8.32 -22.54 -15.50
N ARG A 686 9.13 -22.42 -14.44
CA ARG A 686 9.31 -23.46 -13.43
C ARG A 686 8.54 -23.10 -12.17
N ILE A 687 7.57 -23.93 -11.83
CA ILE A 687 6.84 -23.86 -10.57
C ILE A 687 7.51 -24.84 -9.59
N HIS A 688 8.12 -24.27 -8.56
CA HIS A 688 8.67 -24.98 -7.41
C HIS A 688 7.81 -24.62 -6.18
N PRO A 689 6.80 -25.43 -5.83
CA PRO A 689 6.05 -25.21 -4.58
C PRO A 689 6.98 -25.42 -3.38
N GLY A 690 6.92 -24.53 -2.39
CA GLY A 690 7.86 -24.48 -1.26
C GLY A 690 7.19 -24.72 0.09
N GLY A 691 7.85 -25.49 0.96
CA GLY A 691 7.35 -25.89 2.27
C GLY A 691 7.80 -27.31 2.63
N ARG A 692 7.49 -27.81 3.84
CA ARG A 692 7.51 -29.26 4.08
C ARG A 692 6.21 -29.83 3.53
N VAL A 693 6.30 -30.94 2.81
CA VAL A 693 5.22 -31.53 1.99
C VAL A 693 3.96 -32.00 2.76
N ARG A 694 3.96 -31.85 4.09
CA ARG A 694 2.82 -32.13 4.97
C ARG A 694 2.06 -30.88 5.45
N ASP A 695 2.56 -29.70 5.10
CA ASP A 695 2.01 -28.41 5.53
C ASP A 695 1.15 -27.84 4.36
N TRP A 696 0.31 -28.73 3.76
CA TRP A 696 -0.52 -28.63 2.53
C TRP A 696 -1.95 -29.30 2.75
N GLU A 697 -3.08 -29.06 2.01
CA GLU A 697 -4.42 -28.39 2.39
C GLU A 697 -5.21 -27.58 1.24
N PRO A 698 -6.18 -28.09 0.41
CA PRO A 698 -6.68 -27.59 -0.94
C PRO A 698 -7.33 -26.21 -1.25
N VAL A 699 -7.52 -25.95 -2.56
CA VAL A 699 -8.41 -24.90 -3.15
C VAL A 699 -9.76 -25.53 -3.56
N GLN A 700 -10.95 -25.17 -3.08
CA GLN A 700 -11.48 -24.46 -1.90
C GLN A 700 -12.88 -25.11 -1.65
N TRP A 701 -13.53 -25.18 -0.48
CA TRP A 701 -13.69 -24.26 0.67
C TRP A 701 -14.23 -25.15 1.85
N HIS A 702 -14.03 -24.94 3.16
CA HIS A 702 -13.69 -23.75 3.94
C HIS A 702 -13.21 -24.16 5.35
N GLY A 703 -12.13 -23.56 5.89
CA GLY A 703 -11.60 -23.79 7.25
C GLY A 703 -10.89 -25.15 7.43
N ASP A 704 -9.59 -25.27 7.71
CA ASP A 704 -8.58 -24.30 8.14
C ASP A 704 -7.31 -24.37 7.24
N GLY A 705 -6.18 -23.76 7.63
CA GLY A 705 -5.13 -23.33 6.67
C GLY A 705 -4.15 -24.38 6.07
N GLU A 706 -3.52 -23.94 4.96
CA GLU A 706 -2.27 -24.41 4.29
C GLU A 706 -2.34 -25.54 3.23
N GLY A 707 -2.43 -25.26 1.90
CA GLY A 707 -1.48 -25.69 0.81
C GLY A 707 -1.63 -26.86 -0.24
N ILE A 708 -2.74 -27.60 -0.34
CA ILE A 708 -3.18 -28.74 -1.24
C ILE A 708 -2.87 -30.25 -0.91
N VAL A 709 -3.94 -31.07 -0.71
CA VAL A 709 -3.98 -32.57 -0.69
C VAL A 709 -5.18 -33.13 -1.48
N LEU A 710 -5.04 -34.29 -2.15
CA LEU A 710 -6.14 -34.97 -2.84
C LEU A 710 -6.72 -36.12 -1.99
N ARG A 711 -8.05 -36.16 -1.79
CA ARG A 711 -8.79 -37.35 -1.28
C ARG A 711 -9.88 -37.74 -2.28
N PRO A 712 -10.15 -39.05 -2.50
CA PRO A 712 -11.12 -39.49 -3.49
C PRO A 712 -12.55 -39.15 -3.07
N ILE A 713 -13.28 -38.44 -3.94
CA ILE A 713 -14.74 -38.41 -3.92
C ILE A 713 -15.20 -39.61 -4.75
N ALA A 714 -15.85 -40.57 -4.09
CA ALA A 714 -16.60 -41.71 -4.64
C ALA A 714 -16.30 -42.12 -6.11
N ARG A 715 -15.35 -43.06 -6.26
CA ARG A 715 -14.99 -43.76 -7.51
C ARG A 715 -14.43 -42.88 -8.65
N GLU A 716 -13.10 -42.95 -8.73
CA GLU A 716 -12.28 -42.87 -9.95
C GLU A 716 -11.86 -41.50 -10.49
N LEU A 717 -12.09 -40.39 -9.79
CA LEU A 717 -11.30 -39.19 -10.09
C LEU A 717 -11.06 -38.20 -8.94
N THR A 718 -9.87 -37.60 -8.94
CA THR A 718 -9.54 -36.43 -8.11
C THR A 718 -8.91 -35.35 -8.99
N ILE A 719 -9.04 -34.07 -8.62
CA ILE A 719 -8.65 -32.92 -9.45
C ILE A 719 -7.93 -31.89 -8.56
N GLY A 720 -6.63 -31.68 -8.77
CA GLY A 720 -5.89 -30.55 -8.16
C GLY A 720 -5.76 -29.37 -9.14
N GLU A 721 -6.43 -28.25 -8.89
CA GLU A 721 -6.44 -27.06 -9.76
C GLU A 721 -5.24 -26.12 -9.51
N LEU A 722 -4.40 -25.94 -10.53
CA LEU A 722 -3.50 -24.79 -10.63
C LEU A 722 -4.15 -23.71 -11.51
N ARG A 723 -4.45 -22.53 -10.93
CA ARG A 723 -4.91 -21.36 -11.67
C ARG A 723 -3.76 -20.66 -12.37
N GLY A 724 -3.78 -20.70 -13.69
CA GLY A 724 -2.77 -20.11 -14.56
C GLY A 724 -2.20 -21.15 -15.52
N PRO A 725 -1.83 -20.75 -16.76
CA PRO A 725 -1.42 -19.40 -17.09
C PRO A 725 -2.38 -18.63 -18.02
N HIS A 726 -2.20 -17.30 -18.06
CA HIS A 726 -2.93 -16.37 -18.95
C HIS A 726 -2.46 -16.40 -20.42
N ARG A 727 -1.76 -17.46 -20.86
CA ARG A 727 -1.19 -17.61 -22.23
C ARG A 727 -1.34 -19.03 -22.74
N ARG A 728 -1.31 -19.21 -24.06
CA ARG A 728 -1.42 -20.53 -24.70
C ARG A 728 -0.19 -21.40 -24.45
N LEU A 729 -0.43 -22.58 -23.87
CA LEU A 729 0.56 -23.63 -23.64
C LEU A 729 0.75 -24.53 -24.85
N GLY A 730 1.98 -25.04 -25.02
CA GLY A 730 2.34 -26.09 -25.97
C GLY A 730 2.66 -27.42 -25.28
N ARG A 731 3.30 -27.39 -24.10
CA ARG A 731 3.61 -28.59 -23.32
C ARG A 731 3.61 -28.30 -21.82
N ILE A 732 3.25 -29.31 -21.03
CA ILE A 732 3.38 -29.34 -19.58
C ILE A 732 4.23 -30.57 -19.23
N ALA A 733 5.19 -30.42 -18.33
CA ALA A 733 6.00 -31.50 -17.82
C ALA A 733 6.01 -31.43 -16.29
N ALA A 734 5.37 -32.40 -15.63
CA ALA A 734 5.09 -32.39 -14.20
C ALA A 734 5.77 -33.58 -13.49
N HIS A 735 6.62 -33.28 -12.53
CA HIS A 735 7.12 -34.25 -11.56
C HIS A 735 6.06 -34.47 -10.50
N VAL A 736 5.47 -35.66 -10.50
CA VAL A 736 4.46 -36.08 -9.54
C VAL A 736 5.06 -37.15 -8.63
N ARG A 737 4.82 -37.05 -7.32
CA ARG A 737 5.26 -38.04 -6.34
C ARG A 737 4.08 -38.60 -5.54
N ASN A 738 4.11 -39.91 -5.32
CA ASN A 738 3.28 -40.58 -4.34
C ASN A 738 3.94 -40.44 -2.96
N LEU A 739 3.20 -39.85 -2.01
CA LEU A 739 3.64 -39.57 -0.64
C LEU A 739 3.27 -40.67 0.34
N ASP A 740 2.49 -41.66 -0.10
CA ASP A 740 2.19 -42.85 0.69
C ASP A 740 3.24 -43.93 0.44
N GLU A 741 3.78 -44.47 1.53
CA GLU A 741 4.80 -45.53 1.49
C GLU A 741 4.18 -46.94 1.56
N ASN A 742 2.86 -47.04 1.82
CA ASN A 742 2.17 -48.30 2.16
C ASN A 742 1.03 -48.71 1.20
N THR A 743 0.72 -47.93 0.14
CA THR A 743 -0.33 -48.28 -0.84
C THR A 743 0.13 -49.36 -1.84
N GLY A 744 -0.77 -49.97 -2.60
CA GLY A 744 -0.46 -50.83 -3.75
C GLY A 744 0.16 -50.09 -4.96
N GLY A 745 0.34 -48.77 -4.86
CA GLY A 745 0.62 -47.87 -5.98
C GLY A 745 -0.66 -47.22 -6.53
N VAL A 746 -0.50 -46.22 -7.39
CA VAL A 746 -1.60 -45.41 -7.93
C VAL A 746 -1.31 -45.07 -9.39
N GLU A 747 -2.31 -45.08 -10.27
CA GLU A 747 -2.14 -44.52 -11.61
C GLU A 747 -2.42 -43.01 -11.58
N ALA A 748 -1.51 -42.19 -12.09
CA ALA A 748 -1.64 -40.74 -12.14
C ALA A 748 -1.58 -40.22 -13.58
N ALA A 749 -2.30 -39.13 -13.83
CA ALA A 749 -2.28 -38.37 -15.08
C ALA A 749 -2.36 -36.87 -14.77
N ILE A 750 -2.06 -36.02 -15.75
CA ILE A 750 -2.36 -34.59 -15.69
C ILE A 750 -3.29 -34.21 -16.84
N ALA A 751 -4.19 -33.26 -16.61
CA ALA A 751 -5.03 -32.70 -17.66
C ALA A 751 -4.99 -31.17 -17.69
N LEU A 752 -5.31 -30.60 -18.85
CA LEU A 752 -5.53 -29.18 -19.03
C LEU A 752 -6.96 -28.98 -19.52
N ALA A 753 -7.79 -28.33 -18.71
CA ALA A 753 -9.18 -28.00 -19.06
C ALA A 753 -9.35 -26.47 -19.16
N ARG A 754 -10.27 -25.97 -19.99
CA ARG A 754 -10.53 -24.52 -20.05
C ARG A 754 -11.09 -24.02 -18.70
N GLY A 755 -10.81 -22.77 -18.35
CA GLY A 755 -11.22 -22.17 -17.07
C GLY A 755 -12.72 -22.17 -16.79
N ASN A 756 -13.57 -22.32 -17.82
CA ASN A 756 -15.02 -22.33 -17.72
C ASN A 756 -15.68 -23.70 -18.05
N THR A 757 -14.92 -24.77 -18.28
CA THR A 757 -15.48 -26.11 -18.52
C THR A 757 -16.16 -26.65 -17.25
N ALA A 758 -17.41 -27.11 -17.36
CA ALA A 758 -18.15 -27.68 -16.22
C ALA A 758 -17.50 -28.98 -15.70
N THR A 759 -17.60 -29.24 -14.40
CA THR A 759 -16.94 -30.40 -13.75
C THR A 759 -17.46 -31.73 -14.31
N GLU A 760 -18.76 -31.81 -14.59
CA GLU A 760 -19.44 -32.96 -15.17
C GLU A 760 -18.86 -33.32 -16.55
N ARG A 761 -18.50 -32.29 -17.34
CA ARG A 761 -17.90 -32.44 -18.68
C ARG A 761 -16.44 -32.88 -18.61
N ILE A 762 -15.71 -32.47 -17.57
CA ILE A 762 -14.37 -32.99 -17.28
C ILE A 762 -14.46 -34.48 -16.93
N LEU A 763 -15.38 -34.87 -16.05
CA LEU A 763 -15.57 -36.28 -15.65
C LEU A 763 -15.97 -37.18 -16.83
N ALA A 764 -16.90 -36.75 -17.68
CA ALA A 764 -17.31 -37.51 -18.86
C ALA A 764 -16.14 -37.79 -19.83
N HIS A 765 -15.29 -36.78 -20.08
CA HIS A 765 -14.10 -36.96 -20.93
C HIS A 765 -13.11 -37.98 -20.35
N LEU A 766 -12.95 -37.99 -19.02
CA LEU A 766 -11.97 -38.84 -18.32
C LEU A 766 -12.44 -40.30 -18.15
N ASN A 767 -13.75 -40.53 -18.24
CA ASN A 767 -14.36 -41.86 -18.32
C ASN A 767 -14.38 -42.41 -19.76
N GLY A 768 -14.03 -41.60 -20.77
CA GLY A 768 -13.96 -42.00 -22.17
C GLY A 768 -15.25 -41.82 -22.96
N ASP A 769 -16.25 -41.12 -22.40
CA ASP A 769 -17.59 -41.00 -23.00
C ASP A 769 -17.69 -39.90 -24.08
N ASP A 770 -16.75 -38.95 -24.17
CA ASP A 770 -16.79 -37.86 -25.16
C ASP A 770 -15.41 -37.31 -25.58
N ALA A 771 -15.27 -36.95 -26.85
CA ALA A 771 -14.04 -36.40 -27.44
C ALA A 771 -14.12 -34.86 -27.50
N ALA A 772 -13.58 -34.20 -26.47
CA ALA A 772 -13.82 -32.78 -26.22
C ALA A 772 -12.58 -31.89 -26.48
N ASP A 773 -12.66 -30.98 -27.47
CA ASP A 773 -11.62 -29.98 -27.79
C ASP A 773 -11.25 -29.01 -26.65
N ASP A 774 -11.96 -29.08 -25.50
CA ASP A 774 -11.77 -28.23 -24.33
C ASP A 774 -11.08 -28.90 -23.13
N VAL A 775 -10.68 -30.18 -23.27
CA VAL A 775 -9.85 -30.90 -22.29
C VAL A 775 -8.74 -31.67 -23.02
N ALA A 776 -7.51 -31.62 -22.49
CA ALA A 776 -6.39 -32.45 -22.94
C ALA A 776 -5.85 -33.26 -21.77
N LEU A 777 -5.67 -34.57 -21.94
CA LEU A 777 -5.23 -35.52 -20.90
C LEU A 777 -3.89 -36.16 -21.27
N SER A 778 -2.99 -36.37 -20.30
CA SER A 778 -1.73 -37.09 -20.49
C SER A 778 -1.92 -38.60 -20.62
N ALA A 779 -0.85 -39.34 -20.91
CA ALA A 779 -0.82 -40.76 -20.58
C ALA A 779 -1.01 -40.97 -19.06
N TRP A 780 -1.54 -42.12 -18.68
CA TRP A 780 -1.56 -42.59 -17.30
C TRP A 780 -0.23 -43.26 -16.95
N HIS A 781 0.26 -43.00 -15.74
CA HIS A 781 1.53 -43.54 -15.22
C HIS A 781 1.33 -44.18 -13.85
N THR A 782 1.77 -45.43 -13.67
CA THR A 782 1.76 -46.09 -12.37
C THR A 782 2.88 -45.56 -11.47
N LEU A 783 2.53 -44.93 -10.34
CA LEU A 783 3.46 -44.53 -9.28
C LEU A 783 3.40 -45.55 -8.13
N GLY A 784 4.50 -46.26 -7.91
CA GLY A 784 4.67 -47.06 -6.70
C GLY A 784 4.80 -46.18 -5.43
N PRO A 785 4.75 -46.79 -4.24
CA PRO A 785 4.81 -46.06 -2.97
C PRO A 785 6.10 -45.26 -2.80
N GLY A 786 5.99 -44.04 -2.29
CA GLY A 786 7.12 -43.11 -2.15
C GLY A 786 7.79 -42.65 -3.46
N ARG A 787 7.37 -43.16 -4.63
CA ARG A 787 8.03 -42.94 -5.93
C ARG A 787 7.58 -41.66 -6.62
N GLN A 788 8.47 -41.13 -7.45
CA GLN A 788 8.27 -39.99 -8.32
C GLN A 788 8.23 -40.45 -9.78
N VAL A 789 7.41 -39.79 -10.61
CA VAL A 789 7.43 -39.93 -12.08
C VAL A 789 7.39 -38.55 -12.74
N LEU A 790 7.87 -38.47 -13.98
CA LEU A 790 7.62 -37.35 -14.87
C LEU A 790 6.42 -37.67 -15.76
N ILE A 791 5.35 -36.87 -15.66
CA ILE A 791 4.17 -36.93 -16.52
C ILE A 791 4.22 -35.77 -17.50
N GLU A 792 3.95 -36.03 -18.78
CA GLU A 792 3.97 -35.00 -19.82
C GLU A 792 2.64 -34.89 -20.56
N LEU A 793 2.24 -33.65 -20.88
CA LEU A 793 1.04 -33.34 -21.63
C LEU A 793 1.37 -32.37 -22.77
N SER A 794 1.03 -32.77 -23.99
CA SER A 794 1.00 -31.92 -25.16
C SER A 794 -0.28 -31.08 -25.15
N ALA A 795 -0.16 -29.75 -25.15
CA ALA A 795 -1.28 -28.81 -25.01
C ALA A 795 -1.61 -28.01 -26.29
N TYR A 796 -0.90 -28.29 -27.38
CA TYR A 796 -1.13 -27.65 -28.69
C TYR A 796 -2.58 -27.84 -29.14
N GLY A 797 -3.28 -26.73 -29.43
CA GLY A 797 -4.68 -26.73 -29.88
C GLY A 797 -5.72 -26.59 -28.76
N ALA A 798 -5.51 -27.25 -27.61
CA ALA A 798 -6.44 -27.21 -26.48
C ALA A 798 -6.35 -25.90 -25.66
N SER A 799 -5.12 -25.43 -25.38
CA SER A 799 -4.90 -24.25 -24.53
C SER A 799 -5.27 -22.94 -25.22
N ARG A 800 -6.09 -22.12 -24.55
CA ARG A 800 -6.46 -20.77 -25.02
C ARG A 800 -5.93 -19.64 -24.13
N GLY A 801 -5.35 -19.96 -22.97
CA GLY A 801 -5.03 -19.01 -21.90
C GLY A 801 -6.23 -18.83 -20.97
N ASN A 802 -5.99 -18.68 -19.66
CA ASN A 802 -7.00 -18.89 -18.62
C ASN A 802 -7.49 -20.36 -18.55
N ASP A 803 -6.55 -21.29 -18.67
CA ASP A 803 -6.78 -22.73 -18.53
C ASP A 803 -6.49 -23.19 -17.08
N ARG A 804 -7.04 -24.35 -16.68
CA ARG A 804 -6.81 -25.03 -15.40
C ARG A 804 -5.99 -26.29 -15.62
N LEU A 805 -4.83 -26.37 -14.98
CA LEU A 805 -4.04 -27.60 -14.90
C LEU A 805 -4.58 -28.46 -13.75
N LEU A 806 -4.83 -29.74 -14.03
CA LEU A 806 -5.44 -30.73 -13.15
C LEU A 806 -4.44 -31.87 -12.88
N LEU A 807 -4.26 -32.27 -11.62
CA LEU A 807 -3.66 -33.56 -11.25
C LEU A 807 -4.75 -34.61 -11.02
N ILE A 808 -4.59 -35.80 -11.60
CA ILE A 808 -5.60 -36.85 -11.68
C ILE A 808 -5.03 -38.18 -11.18
N ALA A 809 -5.84 -38.98 -10.47
CA ALA A 809 -5.46 -40.26 -9.87
C ALA A 809 -6.55 -41.34 -10.00
N ARG A 810 -6.13 -42.61 -10.20
CA ARG A 810 -6.94 -43.83 -10.11
C ARG A 810 -6.30 -44.79 -9.09
N LEU A 811 -7.13 -45.28 -8.17
CA LEU A 811 -6.73 -46.19 -7.10
C LEU A 811 -6.93 -47.67 -7.51
N PRO A 812 -6.08 -48.59 -7.05
CA PRO A 812 -6.35 -50.03 -7.12
C PRO A 812 -7.67 -50.41 -6.39
N GLN A 813 -8.31 -51.50 -6.81
CA GLN A 813 -9.48 -52.02 -6.13
C GLN A 813 -9.15 -52.39 -4.67
N GLY A 814 -9.81 -51.72 -3.72
CA GLY A 814 -9.67 -51.95 -2.28
C GLY A 814 -8.89 -50.86 -1.51
N GLU A 815 -8.29 -49.89 -2.20
CA GLU A 815 -7.61 -48.75 -1.57
C GLU A 815 -8.58 -47.59 -1.28
N GLU A 816 -8.52 -47.01 -0.08
CA GLU A 816 -9.42 -45.93 0.35
C GLU A 816 -8.90 -44.50 0.01
N GLY A 817 -7.63 -44.36 -0.37
CA GLY A 817 -7.04 -43.06 -0.69
C GLY A 817 -5.59 -43.14 -1.17
N CYS A 818 -5.08 -42.02 -1.72
CA CYS A 818 -3.66 -41.82 -1.98
C CYS A 818 -3.31 -40.32 -1.91
N ARG A 819 -2.08 -40.00 -1.54
CA ARG A 819 -1.53 -38.65 -1.51
C ARG A 819 -0.54 -38.46 -2.65
N LEU A 820 -0.96 -37.76 -3.69
CA LEU A 820 -0.10 -37.30 -4.78
C LEU A 820 0.24 -35.82 -4.63
N ALA A 821 1.48 -35.44 -4.93
CA ALA A 821 1.92 -34.05 -4.95
C ALA A 821 2.77 -33.72 -6.20
N PHE A 822 2.67 -32.48 -6.67
CA PHE A 822 3.60 -31.91 -7.64
C PHE A 822 4.89 -31.48 -6.93
N GLU A 823 6.02 -32.11 -7.24
CA GLU A 823 7.34 -31.65 -6.76
C GLU A 823 7.93 -30.55 -7.65
N ARG A 824 7.60 -30.56 -8.96
CA ARG A 824 8.00 -29.54 -9.94
C ARG A 824 7.08 -29.57 -11.13
N VAL A 825 6.59 -28.41 -11.58
CA VAL A 825 5.86 -28.29 -12.86
C VAL A 825 6.62 -27.34 -13.78
N GLU A 826 6.89 -27.79 -15.00
CA GLU A 826 7.47 -26.99 -16.08
C GLU A 826 6.40 -26.69 -17.15
N LEU A 827 6.08 -25.41 -17.32
CA LEU A 827 5.11 -24.93 -18.30
C LEU A 827 5.84 -24.35 -19.52
N TRP A 828 5.54 -24.90 -20.70
CA TRP A 828 6.14 -24.53 -21.98
C TRP A 828 5.08 -23.84 -22.85
N PHE A 829 5.34 -22.59 -23.21
CA PHE A 829 4.42 -21.76 -24.00
C PHE A 829 4.64 -21.97 -25.51
N ASN A 830 3.63 -21.63 -26.32
CA ASN A 830 3.71 -21.69 -27.80
C ASN A 830 4.60 -20.59 -28.43
N GLU A 831 5.50 -19.97 -27.66
CA GLU A 831 6.41 -18.93 -28.09
C GLU A 831 7.74 -19.57 -28.51
N ASN A 832 7.96 -19.75 -29.83
CA ASN A 832 9.32 -19.94 -30.35
C ASN A 832 10.09 -18.63 -30.12
N LEU A 833 11.24 -18.71 -29.44
CA LEU A 833 12.11 -17.55 -29.21
C LEU A 833 13.24 -17.42 -30.24
N ILE A 834 13.53 -18.50 -30.98
CA ILE A 834 14.44 -18.59 -32.13
C ILE A 834 13.82 -19.61 -33.10
#